data_AF-A0A836H5I7-F1
#
_entry.id   AF-A0A836H5I7-F1
#
_cell.length_a   1.000
_cell.length_b   1.000
_cell.length_c   1.000
_cell.angle_alpha   90.00
_cell.angle_beta   90.00
_cell.angle_gamma   90.00
#
_symmetry.space_group_name_H-M   'P 1'
#
loop_
_entity.id
_entity.type
_entity.pdbx_description
1 polymer ?
#
loop_
_entity_poly.entity_id
_entity_poly.type
_entity_poly.pdbx_seq_one_letter_code
_entity_poly.pdbx_strand_id
1 'polypeptide(L)'
;MTSSTDTRSHAAIIRGPDVQAITTPKSATPCTPIRCFIVQSGAKPMYAVSISLGASSSYVAVAPVSSNTGAAAVPNAAPIKIIANSSGHRNTSVVAALTEQELLFGDNALHQYSRQPEKVVPYLFAYAAAAASIADAQHVRGTAAEGVAEPGVISSDLLKVVEAAAKQKYKGHCGLTEVTSDTRQLGFGYVSERNGDAVESRISAEDLFVHFLNYIKEHSIDGACGLAGTNRSGEATSSSTKLFLTLVVPRYGFPASTNSDGIVHRGRTVEWLKEAVRSSHLGAVVLQTSVVFSDEAALTAYDAAAQERSVPRLLSSAPHNVLVVDWGALGLCLSLLCIRGGVLVCPPQCHSVPYRCCTKGGSASGEGDFAVGAASGGDALDVALAERVAAQYMTRQRRLFVSPSHNSNALLQLNHALPTVGSTEHPATQLLHEAIPSRAMRRLVLLMAEKKVALHTNPQATSVSVEVEAFYEGTDLMDTQTLTKNKMDNAIRSEWRLADMFNKAVLAFAMKYKETWTEGFVDTVLLAGGMCQMACLTKLLTASIQSPEQRSLFSPAVRVMDSSLMGNGVCADELFCVGGCQQSCLVADTYTAHRLAMSRQSRKGTEKLQAAVFAQVAETVASVWGALTKDDEDESSGSEERKEGTLIGDPRARAFLAGNVYLYVGDTAALTSAATQQLSSASLRVLLGRSTALPCRVAIPWSPTSTEARAVLYFFTDTDGAPTTKSDSDLVEVRPLNNAGLVLSAAAAVGRGGKLGPLCIAVTAQAKWSAVSEREVHVGVQLVRVPEAHGADVASLVLTPGIVCCASEFVLR
;
A
#
# COMPACT_ATOMS: atom_id res chain seq x y z
N MET A 1 -3.02 -1.04 -66.38
CA MET A 1 -3.13 0.43 -66.24
C MET A 1 -2.12 0.88 -65.19
N THR A 2 -0.79 0.81 -65.34
CA THR A 2 0.18 1.01 -66.46
C THR A 2 0.48 2.46 -66.86
N SER A 3 1.48 3.04 -66.20
CA SER A 3 2.59 3.84 -66.74
C SER A 3 3.72 3.83 -65.67
N SER A 4 4.88 3.18 -65.86
CA SER A 4 6.02 3.46 -66.78
C SER A 4 6.98 4.55 -66.23
N THR A 5 8.32 4.42 -66.21
CA THR A 5 9.21 3.36 -66.76
C THR A 5 10.59 3.37 -66.08
N ASP A 6 11.42 2.37 -66.39
CA ASP A 6 12.60 1.87 -65.66
C ASP A 6 13.95 2.13 -66.41
N THR A 7 15.07 1.66 -65.82
CA THR A 7 16.40 1.32 -66.43
C THR A 7 17.51 2.41 -66.59
N ARG A 8 18.84 2.14 -66.49
CA ARG A 8 19.69 1.05 -65.87
C ARG A 8 21.21 1.41 -65.89
N SER A 9 22.02 0.54 -65.25
CA SER A 9 23.47 0.22 -65.47
C SER A 9 24.51 0.98 -64.61
N HIS A 10 25.70 0.47 -64.20
CA HIS A 10 26.29 -0.86 -63.89
C HIS A 10 27.76 -0.62 -63.43
N ALA A 11 28.27 -1.38 -62.43
CA ALA A 11 29.65 -1.92 -62.21
C ALA A 11 30.96 -1.11 -62.46
N ALA A 12 32.16 -1.44 -61.89
CA ALA A 12 32.58 -2.11 -60.64
C ALA A 12 34.15 -2.16 -60.50
N ILE A 13 34.68 -2.06 -59.26
CA ILE A 13 36.00 -2.57 -58.74
C ILE A 13 37.33 -2.05 -59.38
N ILE A 14 38.32 -1.64 -58.56
CA ILE A 14 39.77 -2.03 -58.61
C ILE A 14 40.57 -1.49 -57.38
N ARG A 15 41.75 -2.09 -57.14
CA ARG A 15 42.61 -2.08 -55.92
C ARG A 15 43.51 -0.83 -55.73
N GLY A 16 44.06 -0.65 -54.52
CA GLY A 16 45.16 0.29 -54.21
C GLY A 16 46.58 -0.28 -54.44
N PRO A 17 47.64 0.46 -54.07
CA PRO A 17 48.67 -0.09 -53.15
C PRO A 17 49.27 0.91 -52.13
N ASP A 18 50.15 0.40 -51.25
CA ASP A 18 50.73 1.03 -50.04
C ASP A 18 52.09 1.78 -50.20
N VAL A 19 52.54 2.36 -49.06
CA VAL A 19 53.93 2.60 -48.57
C VAL A 19 54.64 3.93 -48.92
N GLN A 20 54.86 4.80 -47.90
CA GLN A 20 56.21 5.09 -47.34
C GLN A 20 56.22 5.94 -46.04
N ALA A 21 56.71 5.30 -44.96
CA ALA A 21 57.66 5.74 -43.91
C ALA A 21 58.59 6.96 -44.25
N ILE A 22 59.25 7.72 -43.34
CA ILE A 22 59.54 7.71 -41.88
C ILE A 22 60.01 9.13 -41.46
N THR A 23 59.75 9.62 -40.23
CA THR A 23 60.74 10.25 -39.29
C THR A 23 60.11 10.75 -37.98
N THR A 24 60.87 10.68 -36.88
CA THR A 24 60.57 11.15 -35.50
C THR A 24 61.87 11.86 -34.97
N PRO A 25 61.94 12.61 -33.83
CA PRO A 25 61.54 12.19 -32.47
C PRO A 25 61.05 13.29 -31.47
N LYS A 26 60.91 12.88 -30.20
CA LYS A 26 60.29 13.54 -29.02
C LYS A 26 61.14 14.67 -28.39
N SER A 27 60.50 15.61 -27.67
CA SER A 27 60.70 15.82 -26.20
C SER A 27 59.82 16.94 -25.61
N ALA A 28 59.87 17.06 -24.27
CA ALA A 28 59.38 18.16 -23.40
C ALA A 28 57.91 18.17 -22.91
N THR A 29 57.78 18.37 -21.59
CA THR A 29 56.58 18.47 -20.73
C THR A 29 55.96 19.87 -20.71
N PRO A 30 54.75 20.02 -20.15
CA PRO A 30 54.58 21.04 -19.11
C PRO A 30 53.82 20.58 -17.85
N CYS A 31 53.92 21.41 -16.81
CA CYS A 31 53.58 21.11 -15.42
C CYS A 31 52.08 21.11 -15.08
N THR A 32 51.76 20.42 -13.98
CA THR A 32 50.48 20.43 -13.27
C THR A 32 50.11 21.79 -12.67
N PRO A 33 48.84 22.23 -12.77
CA PRO A 33 48.21 23.07 -11.77
C PRO A 33 47.55 22.20 -10.68
N ILE A 34 47.70 22.66 -9.44
CA ILE A 34 47.27 22.05 -8.18
C ILE A 34 45.80 21.60 -8.22
N ARG A 35 45.55 20.29 -8.05
CA ARG A 35 44.22 19.80 -7.64
C ARG A 35 44.00 20.18 -6.17
N CYS A 36 43.15 21.17 -5.91
CA CYS A 36 42.54 21.33 -4.60
C CYS A 36 41.64 20.12 -4.32
N PHE A 37 42.20 19.11 -3.65
CA PHE A 37 41.41 18.08 -2.99
C PHE A 37 40.68 18.72 -1.80
N ILE A 38 39.52 19.33 -2.08
CA ILE A 38 38.47 19.37 -1.07
C ILE A 38 38.06 17.91 -0.89
N VAL A 39 38.48 17.32 0.22
CA VAL A 39 37.91 16.06 0.71
C VAL A 39 36.46 16.37 1.09
N GLN A 40 35.55 16.30 0.12
CA GLN A 40 34.15 16.10 0.42
C GLN A 40 34.08 14.78 1.20
N SER A 41 33.67 14.85 2.47
CA SER A 41 33.32 13.65 3.22
C SER A 41 32.18 12.96 2.45
N GLY A 42 32.50 11.87 1.75
CA GLY A 42 31.60 11.27 0.78
C GLY A 42 30.24 10.98 1.41
N ALA A 43 29.20 11.66 0.91
CA ALA A 43 27.83 11.36 1.31
C ALA A 43 27.52 9.92 0.86
N LYS A 44 27.37 9.02 1.85
CA LYS A 44 27.02 7.62 1.60
C LYS A 44 25.72 7.58 0.79
N PRO A 45 25.65 6.85 -0.34
CA PRO A 45 24.42 6.77 -1.13
C PRO A 45 23.34 6.10 -0.28
N MET A 46 22.14 6.69 -0.30
CA MET A 46 20.98 6.17 0.41
C MET A 46 19.85 5.94 -0.59
N TYR A 47 19.10 4.86 -0.40
CA TYR A 47 17.99 4.49 -1.27
C TYR A 47 16.74 4.24 -0.44
N ALA A 48 15.61 4.74 -0.94
CA ALA A 48 14.29 4.30 -0.55
C ALA A 48 13.95 3.05 -1.38
N VAL A 49 13.52 1.99 -0.72
CA VAL A 49 13.22 0.69 -1.33
C VAL A 49 11.85 0.22 -0.83
N SER A 50 11.06 -0.36 -1.71
CA SER A 50 9.83 -1.04 -1.34
C SER A 50 9.80 -2.44 -1.91
N ILE A 51 9.29 -3.39 -1.13
CA ILE A 51 8.95 -4.74 -1.57
C ILE A 51 7.45 -4.91 -1.33
N SER A 52 6.68 -5.04 -2.41
CA SER A 52 5.25 -5.31 -2.33
C SER A 52 4.98 -6.81 -2.43
N LEU A 53 4.48 -7.41 -1.34
CA LEU A 53 4.28 -8.84 -1.18
C LEU A 53 2.83 -9.21 -1.48
N GLY A 54 2.53 -9.47 -2.75
CA GLY A 54 1.25 -10.06 -3.18
C GLY A 54 1.22 -11.57 -2.95
N ALA A 55 0.05 -12.17 -3.14
CA ALA A 55 -0.10 -13.63 -3.04
C ALA A 55 0.66 -14.38 -4.15
N SER A 56 0.53 -13.95 -5.41
CA SER A 56 1.17 -14.59 -6.58
C SER A 56 2.48 -13.94 -7.01
N SER A 57 2.63 -12.63 -6.74
CA SER A 57 3.64 -11.77 -7.35
C SER A 57 4.21 -10.80 -6.32
N SER A 58 5.53 -10.63 -6.35
CA SER A 58 6.26 -9.63 -5.58
C SER A 58 6.89 -8.59 -6.51
N TYR A 59 6.86 -7.31 -6.13
CA TYR A 59 7.41 -6.20 -6.90
C TYR A 59 8.43 -5.45 -6.07
N VAL A 60 9.47 -4.92 -6.72
CA VAL A 60 10.48 -4.08 -6.07
C VAL A 60 10.45 -2.69 -6.71
N ALA A 61 10.44 -1.66 -5.87
CA ALA A 61 10.54 -0.27 -6.29
C ALA A 61 11.69 0.42 -5.56
N VAL A 62 12.45 1.26 -6.26
CA VAL A 62 13.61 1.97 -5.72
C VAL A 62 13.59 3.44 -6.12
N ALA A 63 13.98 4.32 -5.21
CA ALA A 63 14.28 5.72 -5.47
C ALA A 63 15.58 6.15 -4.76
N PRO A 64 16.44 6.95 -5.41
CA PRO A 64 17.63 7.52 -4.77
C PRO A 64 17.24 8.65 -3.80
N VAL A 65 17.77 8.62 -2.59
CA VAL A 65 17.55 9.65 -1.56
C VAL A 65 18.56 10.78 -1.81
N SER A 66 18.07 11.96 -2.17
CA SER A 66 18.92 13.08 -2.61
C SER A 66 19.55 13.81 -1.43
N SER A 67 20.87 13.69 -1.25
CA SER A 67 21.62 14.36 -0.18
C SER A 67 21.92 15.85 -0.47
N ASN A 68 20.96 16.61 -1.00
CA ASN A 68 21.17 18.00 -1.41
C ASN A 68 21.22 18.95 -0.20
N THR A 69 22.43 19.31 0.22
CA THR A 69 22.70 20.15 1.40
C THR A 69 22.48 21.65 1.20
N GLY A 70 21.80 22.10 0.14
CA GLY A 70 21.52 23.53 -0.03
C GLY A 70 20.92 23.96 -1.38
N ALA A 71 19.60 23.85 -1.50
CA ALA A 71 18.73 24.75 -2.26
C ALA A 71 17.27 24.35 -2.00
N ALA A 72 16.36 25.32 -1.91
CA ALA A 72 14.92 25.03 -1.91
C ALA A 72 14.47 24.68 -3.34
N ALA A 73 14.76 23.45 -3.76
CA ALA A 73 14.13 22.89 -4.95
C ALA A 73 12.65 22.62 -4.63
N VAL A 74 11.77 23.05 -5.53
CA VAL A 74 10.36 22.61 -5.52
C VAL A 74 10.34 21.07 -5.50
N PRO A 75 9.49 20.42 -4.68
CA PRO A 75 9.45 18.96 -4.59
C PRO A 75 8.86 18.35 -5.86
N ASN A 76 9.72 18.19 -6.88
CA ASN A 76 9.48 17.24 -7.96
C ASN A 76 9.42 15.85 -7.33
N ALA A 77 8.42 15.05 -7.71
CA ALA A 77 8.21 13.72 -7.17
C ALA A 77 9.50 12.87 -7.26
N ALA A 78 9.77 12.09 -6.22
CA ALA A 78 10.93 11.20 -6.20
C ALA A 78 10.88 10.27 -7.43
N PRO A 79 11.98 10.10 -8.19
CA PRO A 79 11.99 9.32 -9.44
C PRO A 79 11.99 7.82 -9.13
N ILE A 80 10.84 7.33 -8.66
CA ILE A 80 10.60 5.93 -8.28
C ILE A 80 10.58 5.07 -9.54
N LYS A 81 11.37 4.00 -9.51
CA LYS A 81 11.45 3.01 -10.59
C LYS A 81 11.02 1.65 -10.06
N ILE A 82 10.12 0.99 -10.77
CA ILE A 82 9.93 -0.45 -10.60
C ILE A 82 11.14 -1.16 -11.19
N ILE A 83 11.68 -2.10 -10.44
CA ILE A 83 12.91 -2.83 -10.76
C ILE A 83 12.55 -4.18 -11.37
N ALA A 84 13.18 -4.51 -12.49
CA ALA A 84 13.15 -5.85 -13.05
C ALA A 84 14.12 -6.76 -12.31
N ASN A 85 13.72 -8.02 -12.08
CA ASN A 85 14.59 -9.05 -11.55
C ASN A 85 15.66 -9.48 -12.59
N SER A 86 16.56 -10.37 -12.20
CA SER A 86 17.61 -10.91 -13.08
C SER A 86 17.11 -11.59 -14.36
N SER A 87 15.84 -12.02 -14.41
CA SER A 87 15.20 -12.59 -15.59
C SER A 87 14.58 -11.54 -16.52
N GLY A 88 14.61 -10.26 -16.14
CA GLY A 88 14.02 -9.14 -16.88
C GLY A 88 12.54 -8.89 -16.58
N HIS A 89 11.95 -9.58 -15.60
CA HIS A 89 10.55 -9.41 -15.21
C HIS A 89 10.39 -8.38 -14.09
N ARG A 90 9.44 -7.44 -14.21
CA ARG A 90 9.13 -6.42 -13.19
C ARG A 90 8.45 -6.98 -11.94
N ASN A 91 7.99 -8.22 -12.02
CA ASN A 91 7.45 -9.03 -10.93
C ASN A 91 8.33 -10.27 -10.72
N THR A 92 8.35 -10.77 -9.49
CA THR A 92 8.90 -12.09 -9.14
C THR A 92 7.78 -12.97 -8.60
N SER A 93 7.64 -14.18 -9.15
CA SER A 93 6.64 -15.16 -8.71
C SER A 93 6.84 -15.54 -7.23
N VAL A 94 5.79 -15.47 -6.43
CA VAL A 94 5.81 -15.75 -4.97
C VAL A 94 5.65 -17.25 -4.74
N VAL A 95 6.62 -18.00 -5.27
CA VAL A 95 6.65 -19.46 -5.35
C VAL A 95 8.05 -19.95 -5.00
N ALA A 96 8.13 -21.06 -4.27
CA ALA A 96 9.37 -21.76 -3.98
C ALA A 96 9.31 -23.22 -4.45
N ALA A 97 10.45 -23.84 -4.75
CA ALA A 97 10.54 -25.28 -4.98
C ALA A 97 11.67 -25.88 -4.14
N LEU A 98 11.31 -26.92 -3.37
CA LEU A 98 12.15 -27.61 -2.41
C LEU A 98 12.84 -28.79 -3.11
N THR A 99 13.96 -28.54 -3.79
CA THR A 99 14.70 -29.61 -4.48
C THR A 99 15.67 -30.31 -3.54
N GLU A 100 16.23 -31.43 -3.99
CA GLU A 100 17.19 -32.23 -3.20
C GLU A 100 18.50 -31.50 -2.90
N GLN A 101 18.88 -30.54 -3.76
CA GLN A 101 20.19 -29.87 -3.73
C GLN A 101 20.09 -28.37 -3.40
N GLU A 102 19.02 -27.70 -3.82
CA GLU A 102 18.85 -26.25 -3.59
C GLU A 102 17.37 -25.81 -3.46
N LEU A 103 17.17 -24.65 -2.83
CA LEU A 103 15.89 -23.95 -2.79
C LEU A 103 15.77 -23.04 -4.01
N LEU A 104 14.83 -23.33 -4.91
CA LEU A 104 14.51 -22.46 -6.03
C LEU A 104 13.41 -21.49 -5.66
N PHE A 105 13.43 -20.29 -6.24
CA PHE A 105 12.39 -19.27 -6.09
C PHE A 105 11.98 -18.69 -7.45
N GLY A 106 10.88 -17.93 -7.47
CA GLY A 106 10.44 -17.23 -8.67
C GLY A 106 10.06 -18.19 -9.80
N ASP A 107 10.43 -17.82 -11.02
CA ASP A 107 10.02 -18.56 -12.21
C ASP A 107 10.75 -19.91 -12.33
N ASN A 108 11.97 -20.01 -11.77
CA ASN A 108 12.71 -21.27 -11.64
C ASN A 108 11.96 -22.30 -10.78
N ALA A 109 11.32 -21.86 -9.69
CA ALA A 109 10.44 -22.71 -8.90
C ALA A 109 9.15 -23.06 -9.67
N LEU A 110 8.56 -22.09 -10.35
CA LEU A 110 7.32 -22.27 -11.11
C LEU A 110 7.47 -23.30 -12.25
N HIS A 111 8.63 -23.35 -12.92
CA HIS A 111 8.94 -24.34 -13.94
C HIS A 111 8.87 -25.79 -13.42
N GLN A 112 9.21 -26.03 -12.14
CA GLN A 112 9.15 -27.36 -11.54
C GLN A 112 7.71 -27.87 -11.36
N TYR A 113 6.74 -26.98 -11.13
CA TYR A 113 5.34 -27.33 -10.80
C TYR A 113 4.70 -28.29 -11.80
N SER A 114 5.03 -28.18 -13.10
CA SER A 114 4.50 -29.10 -14.10
C SER A 114 4.95 -30.55 -13.88
N ARG A 115 6.21 -30.75 -13.46
CA ARG A 115 6.91 -32.04 -13.35
C ARG A 115 6.84 -32.64 -11.95
N GLN A 116 7.21 -31.85 -10.94
CA GLN A 116 7.34 -32.21 -9.53
C GLN A 116 6.48 -31.25 -8.67
N PRO A 117 5.14 -31.25 -8.83
CA PRO A 117 4.24 -30.36 -8.09
C PRO A 117 4.40 -30.52 -6.58
N GLU A 118 4.66 -31.73 -6.09
CA GLU A 118 4.78 -32.09 -4.68
C GLU A 118 5.97 -31.39 -3.97
N LYS A 119 6.92 -30.85 -4.74
CA LYS A 119 8.05 -30.06 -4.25
C LYS A 119 7.81 -28.54 -4.32
N VAL A 120 6.72 -28.08 -4.92
CA VAL A 120 6.46 -26.65 -5.15
C VAL A 120 5.50 -26.08 -4.11
N VAL A 121 5.92 -25.00 -3.45
CA VAL A 121 5.13 -24.20 -2.51
C VAL A 121 4.63 -22.94 -3.23
N PRO A 122 3.36 -22.88 -3.68
CA PRO A 122 2.75 -21.66 -4.20
C PRO A 122 2.40 -20.69 -3.07
N TYR A 123 2.25 -19.41 -3.37
CA TYR A 123 1.80 -18.38 -2.44
C TYR A 123 2.62 -18.33 -1.12
N LEU A 124 3.94 -18.52 -1.19
CA LEU A 124 4.79 -18.76 0.00
C LEU A 124 4.59 -17.71 1.12
N PHE A 125 4.44 -16.43 0.75
CA PHE A 125 4.19 -15.35 1.71
C PHE A 125 2.83 -15.48 2.42
N ALA A 126 1.79 -15.92 1.71
CA ALA A 126 0.47 -16.09 2.29
C ALA A 126 0.40 -17.30 3.24
N TYR A 127 1.18 -18.36 2.96
CA TYR A 127 1.38 -19.46 3.92
C TYR A 127 2.19 -19.01 5.14
N ALA A 128 3.27 -18.23 4.95
CA ALA A 128 4.07 -17.68 6.06
C ALA A 128 3.25 -16.76 6.97
N ALA A 129 2.43 -15.86 6.40
CA ALA A 129 1.49 -15.02 7.15
C ALA A 129 0.43 -15.85 7.89
N ALA A 130 -0.06 -16.95 7.28
CA ALA A 130 -1.00 -17.86 7.94
C ALA A 130 -0.35 -18.63 9.10
N ALA A 131 0.91 -19.04 8.97
CA ALA A 131 1.69 -19.70 10.02
C ALA A 131 1.96 -18.76 11.20
N ALA A 132 2.47 -17.55 10.94
CA ALA A 132 2.72 -16.52 11.94
C ALA A 132 1.43 -16.15 12.71
N SER A 133 0.29 -16.01 12.01
CA SER A 133 -1.01 -15.76 12.62
C SER A 133 -1.50 -16.91 13.53
N ILE A 134 -1.14 -18.16 13.21
CA ILE A 134 -1.46 -19.33 14.03
C ILE A 134 -0.55 -19.37 15.26
N ALA A 135 0.75 -19.11 15.08
CA ALA A 135 1.74 -19.07 16.17
C ALA A 135 1.38 -18.01 17.23
N ASP A 136 1.01 -16.80 16.81
CA ASP A 136 0.57 -15.73 17.72
C ASP A 136 -0.70 -16.12 18.51
N ALA A 137 -1.70 -16.69 17.83
CA ALA A 137 -2.93 -17.19 18.47
C ALA A 137 -2.66 -18.33 19.48
N GLN A 138 -1.65 -19.17 19.22
CA GLN A 138 -1.21 -20.19 20.18
C GLN A 138 -0.47 -19.57 21.38
N HIS A 139 0.38 -18.56 21.15
CA HIS A 139 1.12 -17.88 22.23
C HIS A 139 0.18 -17.19 23.23
N VAL A 140 -0.90 -16.55 22.75
CA VAL A 140 -1.95 -15.96 23.62
C VAL A 140 -2.73 -17.01 24.43
N ARG A 141 -2.88 -18.24 23.92
CA ARG A 141 -3.52 -19.33 24.69
C ARG A 141 -2.58 -19.94 25.72
N GLY A 142 -1.29 -20.09 25.37
CA GLY A 142 -0.28 -20.67 26.25
C GLY A 142 -0.04 -19.88 27.53
N THR A 143 -0.22 -18.56 27.51
CA THR A 143 -0.10 -17.69 28.70
C THR A 143 -1.33 -17.72 29.63
N ALA A 144 -2.44 -18.35 29.23
CA ALA A 144 -3.70 -18.33 29.96
C ALA A 144 -4.16 -19.69 30.52
N ALA A 145 -3.45 -20.79 30.24
CA ALA A 145 -3.91 -22.14 30.58
C ALA A 145 -2.79 -23.10 31.04
N GLU A 146 -2.50 -23.10 32.36
CA GLU A 146 -2.01 -24.30 33.04
C GLU A 146 -3.16 -25.32 33.19
N GLY A 147 -3.56 -25.93 32.07
CA GLY A 147 -4.65 -26.90 32.02
C GLY A 147 -4.58 -27.73 30.74
N VAL A 148 -4.75 -29.05 30.87
CA VAL A 148 -4.58 -30.01 29.77
C VAL A 148 -5.59 -29.73 28.65
N ALA A 149 -5.15 -29.00 27.64
CA ALA A 149 -5.94 -28.69 26.45
C ALA A 149 -5.83 -29.83 25.43
N GLU A 150 -6.98 -30.33 24.97
CA GLU A 150 -7.04 -31.24 23.81
C GLU A 150 -6.35 -30.62 22.58
N PRO A 151 -5.86 -31.45 21.62
CA PRO A 151 -5.22 -30.98 20.39
C PRO A 151 -6.21 -30.20 19.51
N GLY A 152 -6.34 -28.90 19.78
CA GLY A 152 -7.20 -27.99 19.04
C GLY A 152 -6.79 -27.85 17.58
N VAL A 153 -7.79 -27.88 16.70
CA VAL A 153 -7.61 -27.84 15.24
C VAL A 153 -6.72 -26.66 14.80
N ILE A 154 -5.60 -26.99 14.15
CA ILE A 154 -4.64 -26.01 13.63
C ILE A 154 -5.23 -25.40 12.34
N SER A 155 -5.94 -24.27 12.47
CA SER A 155 -6.55 -23.62 11.31
C SER A 155 -6.82 -22.14 11.55
N SER A 156 -6.23 -21.28 10.72
CA SER A 156 -6.67 -19.90 10.54
C SER A 156 -7.54 -19.78 9.28
N ASP A 157 -8.43 -18.79 9.22
CA ASP A 157 -9.26 -18.58 8.03
C ASP A 157 -8.41 -18.17 6.81
N LEU A 158 -7.25 -17.52 7.03
CA LEU A 158 -6.28 -17.29 5.97
C LEU A 158 -5.73 -18.61 5.40
N LEU A 159 -5.34 -19.57 6.25
CA LEU A 159 -4.85 -20.88 5.80
C LEU A 159 -5.88 -21.59 4.93
N LYS A 160 -7.16 -21.63 5.35
CA LYS A 160 -8.26 -22.23 4.58
C LYS A 160 -8.40 -21.60 3.19
N VAL A 161 -8.29 -20.27 3.11
CA VAL A 161 -8.38 -19.52 1.83
C VAL A 161 -7.18 -19.79 0.92
N VAL A 162 -5.96 -19.80 1.47
CA VAL A 162 -4.74 -20.08 0.69
C VAL A 162 -4.75 -21.52 0.18
N GLU A 163 -5.09 -22.49 1.04
CA GLU A 163 -5.25 -23.90 0.63
C GLU A 163 -6.32 -24.09 -0.44
N ALA A 164 -7.49 -23.44 -0.31
CA ALA A 164 -8.56 -23.58 -1.30
C ALA A 164 -8.11 -23.10 -2.69
N ALA A 165 -7.44 -21.95 -2.76
CA ALA A 165 -6.89 -21.43 -4.01
C ALA A 165 -5.73 -22.30 -4.55
N ALA A 166 -4.88 -22.83 -3.67
CA ALA A 166 -3.78 -23.70 -4.05
C ALA A 166 -4.27 -25.07 -4.54
N LYS A 167 -5.34 -25.61 -3.95
CA LYS A 167 -6.01 -26.84 -4.43
C LYS A 167 -6.65 -26.66 -5.81
N GLN A 168 -7.10 -25.43 -6.15
CA GLN A 168 -7.68 -25.13 -7.45
C GLN A 168 -6.64 -24.96 -8.57
N LYS A 169 -5.69 -24.02 -8.45
CA LYS A 169 -4.68 -23.74 -9.50
C LYS A 169 -3.46 -24.67 -9.42
N TYR A 170 -3.02 -24.96 -8.20
CA TYR A 170 -1.77 -25.67 -7.90
C TYR A 170 -2.00 -27.14 -7.49
N LYS A 171 -2.82 -27.89 -8.24
CA LYS A 171 -3.17 -29.29 -7.93
C LYS A 171 -1.94 -30.21 -7.76
N GLY A 172 -1.77 -30.69 -6.53
CA GLY A 172 -0.66 -31.55 -6.10
C GLY A 172 0.54 -30.81 -5.51
N HIS A 173 0.42 -29.53 -5.16
CA HIS A 173 1.48 -28.74 -4.53
C HIS A 173 1.97 -29.31 -3.19
N CYS A 174 3.16 -28.86 -2.76
CA CYS A 174 3.70 -29.08 -1.43
C CYS A 174 2.82 -28.37 -0.39
N GLY A 175 2.04 -29.13 0.38
CA GLY A 175 1.13 -28.60 1.40
C GLY A 175 1.86 -28.20 2.69
N LEU A 176 1.28 -27.24 3.42
CA LEU A 176 1.73 -26.88 4.76
C LEU A 176 1.41 -28.02 5.74
N THR A 177 2.35 -28.34 6.62
CA THR A 177 2.28 -29.45 7.59
C THR A 177 2.81 -29.02 8.96
N GLU A 178 2.41 -29.71 10.03
CA GLU A 178 2.96 -29.48 11.37
C GLU A 178 4.35 -30.11 11.50
N VAL A 179 5.32 -29.34 11.99
CA VAL A 179 6.65 -29.83 12.31
C VAL A 179 6.58 -30.56 13.65
N THR A 180 6.92 -31.85 13.66
CA THR A 180 6.83 -32.75 14.83
C THR A 180 7.93 -32.50 15.89
N SER A 181 8.15 -31.24 16.25
CA SER A 181 9.06 -30.79 17.31
C SER A 181 8.27 -30.20 18.49
N ASP A 182 8.91 -30.04 19.64
CA ASP A 182 8.27 -29.46 20.85
C ASP A 182 7.71 -28.04 20.61
N THR A 183 8.22 -27.34 19.59
CA THR A 183 7.60 -26.16 18.99
C THR A 183 6.64 -26.57 17.86
N ARG A 184 5.35 -26.28 18.02
CA ARG A 184 4.27 -26.48 17.02
C ARG A 184 4.38 -25.52 15.82
N GLN A 185 5.54 -25.47 15.17
CA GLN A 185 5.77 -24.65 13.99
C GLN A 185 5.14 -25.31 12.76
N LEU A 186 4.68 -24.49 11.82
CA LEU A 186 4.15 -24.94 10.54
C LEU A 186 5.21 -24.81 9.45
N GLY A 187 5.31 -25.81 8.59
CA GLY A 187 6.37 -25.88 7.59
C GLY A 187 6.11 -26.90 6.49
N PHE A 188 7.12 -27.05 5.64
CA PHE A 188 7.07 -27.88 4.45
C PHE A 188 8.10 -29.01 4.54
N GLY A 189 7.65 -30.24 4.30
CA GLY A 189 8.52 -31.41 4.21
C GLY A 189 9.12 -31.54 2.80
N TYR A 190 10.41 -31.87 2.74
CA TYR A 190 11.12 -32.19 1.51
C TYR A 190 12.22 -33.21 1.77
N VAL A 191 12.73 -33.83 0.70
CA VAL A 191 13.89 -34.72 0.78
C VAL A 191 15.12 -33.93 0.34
N SER A 192 16.17 -33.90 1.18
CA SER A 192 17.46 -33.30 0.86
C SER A 192 18.53 -34.37 0.69
N GLU A 193 19.49 -34.17 -0.21
CA GLU A 193 20.69 -35.00 -0.26
C GLU A 193 21.72 -34.48 0.75
N ARG A 194 22.07 -35.30 1.76
CA ARG A 194 23.17 -35.02 2.68
C ARG A 194 24.16 -36.17 2.62
N ASN A 195 25.38 -35.88 2.14
CA ASN A 195 26.46 -36.86 1.92
C ASN A 195 26.11 -38.00 0.94
N GLY A 196 25.13 -37.80 0.05
CA GLY A 196 24.66 -38.81 -0.91
C GLY A 196 23.50 -39.66 -0.42
N ASP A 197 23.09 -39.54 0.85
CA ASP A 197 21.88 -40.16 1.39
C ASP A 197 20.69 -39.18 1.33
N ALA A 198 19.52 -39.73 1.02
CA ALA A 198 18.26 -39.01 1.04
C ALA A 198 17.75 -38.84 2.48
N VAL A 199 17.71 -37.60 2.98
CA VAL A 199 17.30 -37.24 4.34
C VAL A 199 16.01 -36.43 4.29
N GLU A 200 14.97 -36.90 5.00
CA GLU A 200 13.78 -36.09 5.23
C GLU A 200 14.15 -34.81 6.01
N SER A 201 13.87 -33.67 5.39
CA SER A 201 14.15 -32.34 5.90
C SER A 201 12.87 -31.52 5.96
N ARG A 202 12.86 -30.50 6.82
CA ARG A 202 11.74 -29.57 6.95
C ARG A 202 12.26 -28.15 7.01
N ILE A 203 11.45 -27.21 6.52
CA ILE A 203 11.67 -25.78 6.61
C ILE A 203 10.38 -25.12 7.10
N SER A 204 10.47 -24.19 8.06
CA SER A 204 9.28 -23.45 8.50
C SER A 204 8.78 -22.53 7.38
N ALA A 205 7.50 -22.14 7.44
CA ALA A 205 6.97 -21.21 6.45
C ALA A 205 7.62 -19.82 6.57
N GLU A 206 7.98 -19.42 7.79
CA GLU A 206 8.69 -18.21 8.15
C GLU A 206 10.14 -18.20 7.60
N ASP A 207 10.91 -19.27 7.79
CA ASP A 207 12.27 -19.40 7.26
C ASP A 207 12.27 -19.40 5.73
N LEU A 208 11.31 -20.10 5.10
CA LEU A 208 11.15 -20.11 3.65
C LEU A 208 10.88 -18.70 3.09
N PHE A 209 10.14 -17.87 3.85
CA PHE A 209 9.94 -16.46 3.53
C PHE A 209 11.23 -15.62 3.72
N VAL A 210 12.03 -15.86 4.76
CA VAL A 210 13.37 -15.23 4.91
C VAL A 210 14.28 -15.57 3.71
N HIS A 211 14.28 -16.82 3.26
CA HIS A 211 15.00 -17.21 2.04
C HIS A 211 14.46 -16.54 0.76
N PHE A 212 13.15 -16.31 0.66
CA PHE A 212 12.58 -15.53 -0.43
C PHE A 212 13.00 -14.04 -0.39
N LEU A 213 13.11 -13.42 0.80
CA LEU A 213 13.66 -12.07 0.94
C LEU A 213 15.13 -11.99 0.50
N ASN A 214 15.93 -13.04 0.78
CA ASN A 214 17.31 -13.15 0.28
C ASN A 214 17.34 -13.18 -1.26
N TYR A 215 16.47 -13.97 -1.88
CA TYR A 215 16.33 -14.04 -3.35
C TYR A 215 15.92 -12.68 -3.95
N ILE A 216 14.92 -12.00 -3.37
CA ILE A 216 14.51 -10.66 -3.81
C ILE A 216 15.64 -9.63 -3.70
N LYS A 217 16.45 -9.70 -2.63
CA LYS A 217 17.63 -8.85 -2.47
C LYS A 217 18.64 -9.08 -3.60
N GLU A 218 19.08 -10.32 -3.77
CA GLU A 218 20.13 -10.71 -4.73
C GLU A 218 19.70 -10.43 -6.18
N HIS A 219 18.50 -10.85 -6.56
CA HIS A 219 18.03 -10.80 -7.94
C HIS A 219 17.38 -9.47 -8.35
N SER A 220 17.13 -8.53 -7.43
CA SER A 220 16.49 -7.23 -7.75
C SER A 220 17.15 -6.03 -7.06
N ILE A 221 17.33 -6.07 -5.73
CA ILE A 221 17.74 -4.87 -4.96
C ILE A 221 19.23 -4.58 -5.12
N ASP A 222 20.09 -5.59 -5.11
CA ASP A 222 21.54 -5.41 -5.10
C ASP A 222 22.03 -4.67 -6.36
N GLY A 223 21.57 -5.11 -7.54
CA GLY A 223 21.86 -4.44 -8.81
C GLY A 223 21.29 -3.03 -8.90
N ALA A 224 20.07 -2.80 -8.40
CA ALA A 224 19.40 -1.50 -8.45
C ALA A 224 20.01 -0.45 -7.49
N CYS A 225 20.54 -0.89 -6.34
CA CYS A 225 21.12 -0.02 -5.31
C CYS A 225 22.66 0.01 -5.33
N GLY A 226 23.30 -0.67 -6.27
CA GLY A 226 24.77 -0.76 -6.37
C GLY A 226 25.42 -1.42 -5.15
N LEU A 227 24.74 -2.43 -4.57
CA LEU A 227 25.30 -3.22 -3.47
C LEU A 227 26.27 -4.25 -4.05
N ALA A 228 27.49 -4.31 -3.50
CA ALA A 228 28.41 -5.39 -3.85
C ALA A 228 27.82 -6.73 -3.39
N GLY A 229 27.95 -7.77 -4.22
CA GLY A 229 27.45 -9.11 -3.90
C GLY A 229 28.00 -9.58 -2.56
N THR A 230 27.12 -9.66 -1.56
CA THR A 230 27.46 -10.11 -0.20
C THR A 230 27.60 -11.62 -0.19
N ASN A 231 28.72 -12.09 -0.74
CA ASN A 231 29.07 -13.50 -0.77
C ASN A 231 29.12 -14.08 0.65
N ARG A 232 28.73 -15.34 0.76
CA ARG A 232 28.39 -16.12 1.98
C ARG A 232 29.50 -16.29 3.04
N SER A 233 30.60 -15.55 2.97
CA SER A 233 31.81 -15.76 3.78
C SER A 233 32.21 -14.53 4.61
N GLY A 234 31.77 -14.49 5.87
CA GLY A 234 32.52 -14.02 7.05
C GLY A 234 32.97 -12.56 7.19
N GLU A 235 33.50 -11.93 6.14
CA GLU A 235 34.08 -10.59 6.18
C GLU A 235 33.19 -9.60 5.43
N ALA A 236 32.28 -8.96 6.18
CA ALA A 236 31.47 -7.87 5.67
C ALA A 236 32.35 -6.64 5.37
N THR A 237 32.86 -6.56 4.14
CA THR A 237 33.32 -5.30 3.56
C THR A 237 32.12 -4.36 3.52
N SER A 238 32.01 -3.49 4.53
CA SER A 238 30.79 -2.75 4.81
C SER A 238 30.36 -1.93 3.59
N SER A 239 29.29 -2.34 2.91
CA SER A 239 28.73 -1.55 1.82
C SER A 239 28.37 -0.18 2.37
N SER A 240 28.95 0.87 1.80
CA SER A 240 28.71 2.24 2.28
C SER A 240 27.26 2.67 2.07
N THR A 241 26.59 2.07 1.09
CA THR A 241 25.16 2.22 0.78
C THR A 241 24.28 1.78 1.94
N LYS A 242 23.19 2.51 2.17
CA LYS A 242 22.17 2.20 3.18
C LYS A 242 20.75 2.34 2.63
N LEU A 243 19.85 1.48 3.07
CA LEU A 243 18.47 1.40 2.57
C LEU A 243 17.45 1.83 3.63
N PHE A 244 16.37 2.49 3.20
CA PHE A 244 15.11 2.60 3.93
C PHE A 244 14.14 1.66 3.24
N LEU A 245 13.57 0.69 3.96
CA LEU A 245 12.75 -0.36 3.39
C LEU A 245 11.30 -0.25 3.87
N THR A 246 10.36 -0.28 2.93
CA THR A 246 8.94 -0.55 3.22
C THR A 246 8.58 -1.95 2.73
N LEU A 247 8.02 -2.79 3.60
CA LEU A 247 7.26 -3.95 3.17
C LEU A 247 5.80 -3.54 2.99
N VAL A 248 5.25 -3.75 1.80
CA VAL A 248 3.83 -3.52 1.53
C VAL A 248 3.12 -4.85 1.50
N VAL A 249 2.10 -5.01 2.35
CA VAL A 249 1.43 -6.29 2.59
C VAL A 249 -0.09 -6.17 2.52
N PRO A 250 -0.82 -7.21 2.05
CA PRO A 250 -2.28 -7.21 2.07
C PRO A 250 -2.82 -7.17 3.49
N ARG A 251 -3.71 -6.20 3.79
CA ARG A 251 -4.36 -6.07 5.11
C ARG A 251 -5.10 -7.36 5.52
N TYR A 252 -5.69 -8.06 4.56
CA TYR A 252 -6.36 -9.35 4.80
C TYR A 252 -5.43 -10.49 5.23
N GLY A 253 -4.11 -10.34 5.08
CA GLY A 253 -3.15 -11.31 5.60
C GLY A 253 -3.09 -11.31 7.13
N PHE A 254 -3.58 -10.24 7.75
CA PHE A 254 -3.38 -9.95 9.17
C PHE A 254 -4.66 -9.40 9.81
N PRO A 255 -5.80 -10.12 9.79
CA PRO A 255 -7.07 -9.61 10.30
C PRO A 255 -7.00 -9.22 11.79
N ALA A 256 -6.21 -9.93 12.60
CA ALA A 256 -5.99 -9.59 14.01
C ALA A 256 -5.39 -8.19 14.22
N SER A 257 -4.65 -7.65 13.24
CA SER A 257 -4.10 -6.28 13.28
C SER A 257 -5.14 -5.17 13.10
N THR A 258 -6.42 -5.52 12.93
CA THR A 258 -7.52 -4.60 12.61
C THR A 258 -8.64 -4.55 13.66
N ASN A 259 -8.58 -5.35 14.73
CA ASN A 259 -9.55 -5.35 15.83
C ASN A 259 -9.14 -4.38 16.97
N SER A 260 -10.02 -4.14 17.95
CA SER A 260 -9.77 -3.25 19.09
C SER A 260 -8.67 -3.74 20.05
N ASP A 261 -8.57 -5.06 20.27
CA ASP A 261 -7.44 -5.69 20.96
C ASP A 261 -6.17 -5.76 20.07
N GLY A 262 -6.29 -5.28 18.84
CA GLY A 262 -5.34 -5.48 17.75
C GLY A 262 -4.12 -4.58 17.77
N ILE A 263 -3.91 -3.71 18.76
CA ILE A 263 -2.63 -2.99 18.90
C ILE A 263 -1.50 -3.99 19.16
N VAL A 264 -1.70 -4.92 20.11
CA VAL A 264 -0.72 -5.97 20.45
C VAL A 264 -0.51 -6.93 19.27
N HIS A 265 -1.59 -7.37 18.61
CA HIS A 265 -1.50 -8.26 17.45
C HIS A 265 -0.90 -7.60 16.20
N ARG A 266 -1.16 -6.30 15.99
CA ARG A 266 -0.52 -5.50 14.93
C ARG A 266 0.97 -5.31 15.21
N GLY A 267 1.34 -5.01 16.46
CA GLY A 267 2.73 -4.97 16.93
C GLY A 267 3.46 -6.25 16.56
N ARG A 268 3.03 -7.39 17.10
CA ARG A 268 3.61 -8.72 16.82
C ARG A 268 3.68 -9.09 15.34
N THR A 269 2.65 -8.76 14.56
CA THR A 269 2.64 -8.99 13.10
C THR A 269 3.73 -8.16 12.40
N VAL A 270 3.82 -6.87 12.74
CA VAL A 270 4.81 -5.95 12.17
C VAL A 270 6.22 -6.30 12.65
N GLU A 271 6.37 -6.71 13.90
CA GLU A 271 7.61 -7.24 14.49
C GLU A 271 8.08 -8.50 13.78
N TRP A 272 7.21 -9.47 13.49
CA TRP A 272 7.55 -10.66 12.71
C TRP A 272 8.08 -10.30 11.32
N LEU A 273 7.40 -9.38 10.61
CA LEU A 273 7.84 -8.90 9.29
C LEU A 273 9.17 -8.13 9.37
N LYS A 274 9.37 -7.32 10.41
CA LYS A 274 10.65 -6.65 10.69
C LYS A 274 11.75 -7.67 11.00
N GLU A 275 11.46 -8.69 11.78
CA GLU A 275 12.41 -9.74 12.14
C GLU A 275 12.79 -10.59 10.93
N ALA A 276 11.84 -10.96 10.08
CA ALA A 276 12.15 -11.61 8.81
C ALA A 276 13.12 -10.79 7.94
N VAL A 277 13.02 -9.46 7.95
CA VAL A 277 14.01 -8.58 7.30
C VAL A 277 15.36 -8.59 8.03
N ARG A 278 15.39 -8.51 9.36
CA ARG A 278 16.64 -8.54 10.17
C ARG A 278 17.40 -9.86 9.99
N SER A 279 16.68 -10.98 10.02
CA SER A 279 17.19 -12.34 9.81
C SER A 279 17.56 -12.64 8.34
N SER A 280 17.08 -11.84 7.38
CA SER A 280 17.51 -11.91 5.97
C SER A 280 18.82 -11.13 5.73
N HIS A 281 19.43 -11.36 4.57
CA HIS A 281 20.57 -10.60 4.04
C HIS A 281 20.28 -9.08 3.89
N LEU A 282 19.02 -8.63 3.98
CA LEU A 282 18.67 -7.20 4.01
C LEU A 282 19.06 -6.53 5.34
N GLY A 283 19.08 -7.27 6.46
CA GLY A 283 19.35 -6.73 7.79
C GLY A 283 20.70 -6.00 7.91
N ALA A 284 21.72 -6.39 7.13
CA ALA A 284 23.02 -5.72 7.11
C ALA A 284 23.01 -4.32 6.44
N VAL A 285 22.07 -4.08 5.50
CA VAL A 285 22.05 -2.89 4.63
C VAL A 285 20.89 -1.94 4.91
N VAL A 286 19.79 -2.42 5.48
CA VAL A 286 18.64 -1.61 5.89
C VAL A 286 18.96 -0.81 7.16
N LEU A 287 18.54 0.45 7.21
CA LEU A 287 18.58 1.32 8.41
C LEU A 287 17.25 1.31 9.17
N GLN A 288 16.14 1.28 8.44
CA GLN A 288 14.80 1.29 9.00
C GLN A 288 13.90 0.43 8.12
N THR A 289 13.10 -0.42 8.76
CA THR A 289 12.02 -1.18 8.13
C THR A 289 10.68 -0.62 8.57
N SER A 290 9.82 -0.28 7.60
CA SER A 290 8.42 0.07 7.81
C SER A 290 7.52 -0.99 7.17
N VAL A 291 6.32 -1.16 7.69
CA VAL A 291 5.29 -2.05 7.15
C VAL A 291 4.04 -1.23 6.89
N VAL A 292 3.52 -1.27 5.67
CA VAL A 292 2.34 -0.52 5.23
C VAL A 292 1.37 -1.48 4.55
N PHE A 293 0.07 -1.24 4.69
CA PHE A 293 -0.93 -2.09 4.03
C PHE A 293 -1.11 -1.72 2.55
N SER A 294 -1.49 -2.69 1.71
CA SER A 294 -1.62 -2.48 0.26
C SER A 294 -2.65 -1.39 -0.11
N ASP A 295 -3.71 -1.24 0.68
CA ASP A 295 -4.72 -0.18 0.50
C ASP A 295 -4.19 1.22 0.84
N GLU A 296 -3.47 1.35 1.96
CA GLU A 296 -2.73 2.56 2.35
C GLU A 296 -1.72 2.95 1.26
N ALA A 297 -0.92 2.00 0.79
CA ALA A 297 0.07 2.24 -0.25
C ALA A 297 -0.56 2.62 -1.60
N ALA A 298 -1.68 1.99 -1.98
CA ALA A 298 -2.43 2.40 -3.17
C ALA A 298 -2.89 3.87 -3.06
N LEU A 299 -3.43 4.26 -1.90
CA LEU A 299 -3.82 5.65 -1.63
C LEU A 299 -2.63 6.62 -1.76
N THR A 300 -1.47 6.30 -1.18
CA THR A 300 -0.25 7.12 -1.31
C THR A 300 0.16 7.28 -2.77
N ALA A 301 0.21 6.17 -3.52
CA ALA A 301 0.58 6.16 -4.94
C ALA A 301 -0.33 7.06 -5.78
N TYR A 302 -1.65 6.95 -5.59
CA TYR A 302 -2.63 7.78 -6.29
C TYR A 302 -2.56 9.26 -5.90
N ASP A 303 -2.31 9.58 -4.63
CA ASP A 303 -2.19 10.97 -4.17
C ASP A 303 -0.96 11.68 -4.76
N ALA A 304 0.19 10.99 -4.80
CA ALA A 304 1.40 11.50 -5.43
C ALA A 304 1.24 11.68 -6.95
N ALA A 305 0.58 10.74 -7.64
CA ALA A 305 0.27 10.88 -9.06
C ALA A 305 -0.72 12.01 -9.35
N ALA A 306 -1.70 12.24 -8.47
CA ALA A 306 -2.60 13.38 -8.56
C ALA A 306 -1.84 14.71 -8.41
N GLN A 307 -0.90 14.79 -7.46
CA GLN A 307 -0.02 15.94 -7.30
C GLN A 307 0.83 16.22 -8.56
N GLU A 308 1.49 15.20 -9.13
CA GLU A 308 2.30 15.35 -10.35
C GLU A 308 1.46 15.85 -11.54
N ARG A 309 0.23 15.37 -11.67
CA ARG A 309 -0.68 15.74 -12.76
C ARG A 309 -1.55 16.97 -12.53
N SER A 310 -1.34 17.69 -11.42
CA SER A 310 -2.19 18.85 -11.03
C SER A 310 -3.69 18.52 -10.93
N VAL A 311 -4.01 17.28 -10.56
CA VAL A 311 -5.37 16.80 -10.26
C VAL A 311 -5.64 16.95 -8.76
N PRO A 312 -6.87 17.22 -8.30
CA PRO A 312 -7.15 17.38 -6.86
C PRO A 312 -6.71 16.16 -6.04
N ARG A 313 -5.73 16.38 -5.17
CA ARG A 313 -5.15 15.41 -4.22
C ARG A 313 -6.22 14.74 -3.35
N LEU A 314 -5.92 13.51 -2.93
CA LEU A 314 -6.76 12.73 -2.02
C LEU A 314 -6.44 13.06 -0.56
N LEU A 315 -5.15 13.18 -0.24
CA LEU A 315 -4.63 13.64 1.06
C LEU A 315 -4.68 15.17 1.12
N SER A 316 -5.87 15.73 0.92
CA SER A 316 -6.15 17.16 1.06
C SER A 316 -6.79 17.48 2.41
N SER A 317 -6.95 18.76 2.74
CA SER A 317 -7.68 19.17 3.95
C SER A 317 -9.17 18.82 3.93
N ALA A 318 -9.75 18.57 2.74
CA ALA A 318 -11.13 18.14 2.60
C ALA A 318 -11.33 16.69 3.09
N PRO A 319 -12.46 16.37 3.74
CA PRO A 319 -12.77 15.01 4.14
C PRO A 319 -13.10 14.16 2.91
N HIS A 320 -12.50 12.97 2.83
CA HIS A 320 -12.80 11.97 1.78
C HIS A 320 -13.10 10.59 2.37
N ASN A 321 -14.05 9.89 1.78
CA ASN A 321 -14.35 8.47 2.02
C ASN A 321 -13.91 7.70 0.77
N VAL A 322 -12.83 6.92 0.92
CA VAL A 322 -12.14 6.27 -0.18
C VAL A 322 -12.31 4.76 -0.10
N LEU A 323 -12.95 4.17 -1.10
CA LEU A 323 -13.04 2.71 -1.23
C LEU A 323 -11.87 2.20 -2.10
N VAL A 324 -10.97 1.41 -1.53
CA VAL A 324 -9.93 0.72 -2.29
C VAL A 324 -10.44 -0.64 -2.73
N VAL A 325 -10.35 -0.90 -4.03
CA VAL A 325 -10.76 -2.14 -4.70
C VAL A 325 -9.50 -2.84 -5.19
N ASP A 326 -8.98 -3.80 -4.41
CA ASP A 326 -7.86 -4.66 -4.81
C ASP A 326 -8.39 -5.98 -5.36
N TRP A 327 -8.28 -6.18 -6.68
CA TRP A 327 -8.67 -7.42 -7.33
C TRP A 327 -7.43 -8.18 -7.84
N GLY A 328 -6.92 -9.05 -6.97
CA GLY A 328 -5.69 -9.81 -7.19
C GLY A 328 -5.90 -11.22 -7.74
N ALA A 329 -4.86 -12.05 -7.59
CA ALA A 329 -4.83 -13.44 -8.06
C ALA A 329 -5.79 -14.35 -7.29
N LEU A 330 -5.85 -14.21 -5.96
CA LEU A 330 -6.71 -15.02 -5.08
C LEU A 330 -8.18 -14.56 -5.03
N GLY A 331 -8.45 -13.28 -5.26
CA GLY A 331 -9.80 -12.73 -5.16
C GLY A 331 -9.87 -11.22 -5.04
N LEU A 332 -11.06 -10.74 -4.67
CA LEU A 332 -11.40 -9.32 -4.50
C LEU A 332 -11.36 -8.90 -3.02
N CYS A 333 -10.76 -7.74 -2.75
CA CYS A 333 -10.71 -7.09 -1.44
C CYS A 333 -11.23 -5.65 -1.54
N LEU A 334 -12.09 -5.26 -0.59
CA LEU A 334 -12.67 -3.93 -0.48
C LEU A 334 -12.25 -3.33 0.87
N SER A 335 -11.52 -2.21 0.86
CA SER A 335 -11.08 -1.52 2.08
C SER A 335 -11.62 -0.09 2.11
N LEU A 336 -12.19 0.34 3.24
CA LEU A 336 -12.59 1.73 3.44
C LEU A 336 -11.49 2.52 4.13
N LEU A 337 -11.09 3.63 3.54
CA LEU A 337 -10.13 4.58 4.10
C LEU A 337 -10.81 5.95 4.27
N CYS A 338 -10.80 6.48 5.50
CA CYS A 338 -11.33 7.81 5.80
C CYS A 338 -10.19 8.82 5.89
N ILE A 339 -10.20 9.86 5.06
CA ILE A 339 -9.20 10.93 5.09
C ILE A 339 -9.84 12.15 5.75
N ARG A 340 -9.19 12.73 6.75
CA ARG A 340 -9.63 13.98 7.41
C ARG A 340 -8.41 14.88 7.61
N GLY A 341 -8.47 16.13 7.15
CA GLY A 341 -7.37 17.09 7.35
C GLY A 341 -6.03 16.66 6.74
N GLY A 342 -6.03 15.90 5.64
CA GLY A 342 -4.83 15.36 4.99
C GLY A 342 -4.25 14.09 5.63
N VAL A 343 -4.87 13.56 6.69
CA VAL A 343 -4.42 12.37 7.41
C VAL A 343 -5.43 11.23 7.25
N LEU A 344 -4.91 10.01 7.10
CA LEU A 344 -5.71 8.79 7.17
C LEU A 344 -6.16 8.58 8.62
N VAL A 345 -7.46 8.74 8.86
CA VAL A 345 -8.09 8.41 10.14
C VAL A 345 -8.55 6.96 10.05
N CYS A 346 -8.25 6.17 11.09
CA CYS A 346 -8.85 4.85 11.21
C CYS A 346 -10.37 5.03 11.23
N PRO A 347 -11.13 4.43 10.29
CA PRO A 347 -12.59 4.49 10.40
C PRO A 347 -13.01 3.83 11.72
N PRO A 348 -14.18 4.19 12.31
CA PRO A 348 -14.56 3.77 13.67
C PRO A 348 -14.34 2.26 13.93
N GLN A 349 -14.10 1.87 15.18
CA GLN A 349 -13.52 0.56 15.62
C GLN A 349 -13.99 -0.73 14.91
N CYS A 350 -15.16 -0.74 14.26
CA CYS A 350 -15.70 -1.85 13.50
C CYS A 350 -15.33 -1.88 11.99
N HIS A 351 -14.65 -0.86 11.46
CA HIS A 351 -14.44 -0.61 10.01
C HIS A 351 -13.02 -0.86 9.50
N SER A 352 -12.05 -1.04 10.40
CA SER A 352 -10.63 -1.26 10.07
C SER A 352 -10.36 -2.62 9.41
N VAL A 353 -11.29 -3.57 9.52
CA VAL A 353 -11.21 -4.90 8.90
C VAL A 353 -11.51 -4.77 7.39
N PRO A 354 -10.60 -5.18 6.49
CA PRO A 354 -10.84 -5.15 5.05
C PRO A 354 -11.87 -6.21 4.68
N TYR A 355 -12.87 -5.85 3.89
CA TYR A 355 -13.88 -6.79 3.43
C TYR A 355 -13.35 -7.62 2.26
N ARG A 356 -12.94 -8.85 2.55
CA ARG A 356 -12.41 -9.78 1.54
C ARG A 356 -13.47 -10.75 1.04
N CYS A 357 -13.62 -10.81 -0.28
CA CYS A 357 -14.44 -11.81 -0.96
C CYS A 357 -13.65 -13.10 -1.16
N CYS A 358 -13.66 -13.93 -0.12
CA CYS A 358 -13.13 -15.29 -0.17
C CYS A 358 -14.17 -16.32 0.33
N THR A 359 -13.81 -17.59 0.19
CA THR A 359 -14.75 -18.62 -0.25
C THR A 359 -14.75 -19.79 0.72
N LYS A 360 -15.90 -20.43 0.92
CA LYS A 360 -16.09 -21.40 2.00
C LYS A 360 -16.36 -22.80 1.45
N GLY A 361 -15.52 -23.76 1.85
CA GLY A 361 -15.93 -25.14 2.02
C GLY A 361 -16.11 -25.40 3.51
N GLY A 362 -17.27 -25.92 3.91
CA GLY A 362 -17.50 -26.41 5.28
C GLY A 362 -17.82 -25.35 6.35
N SER A 363 -18.63 -25.77 7.30
CA SER A 363 -19.05 -25.10 8.54
C SER A 363 -17.99 -24.25 9.25
N ALA A 364 -18.30 -22.97 9.47
CA ALA A 364 -17.67 -22.13 10.50
C ALA A 364 -18.62 -20.97 10.85
N SER A 365 -19.39 -21.09 11.92
CA SER A 365 -20.20 -19.99 12.46
C SER A 365 -19.31 -19.12 13.35
N GLY A 366 -18.99 -17.91 12.88
CA GLY A 366 -18.30 -16.90 13.66
C GLY A 366 -18.67 -15.52 13.11
N GLU A 367 -19.13 -14.63 13.97
CA GLU A 367 -19.39 -13.23 13.62
C GLU A 367 -18.03 -12.52 13.46
N GLY A 368 -17.83 -11.87 12.31
CA GLY A 368 -16.60 -11.12 12.01
C GLY A 368 -16.28 -11.09 10.52
N ASP A 369 -16.31 -12.25 9.86
CA ASP A 369 -15.92 -12.45 8.46
C ASP A 369 -16.97 -13.24 7.66
N PHE A 370 -16.65 -13.65 6.41
CA PHE A 370 -17.49 -14.36 5.41
C PHE A 370 -18.49 -13.47 4.64
N ALA A 371 -18.86 -13.76 3.37
CA ALA A 371 -18.23 -14.59 2.33
C ALA A 371 -18.86 -14.26 0.94
N VAL A 372 -18.10 -14.44 -0.15
CA VAL A 372 -18.66 -14.59 -1.52
C VAL A 372 -17.84 -15.62 -2.30
N GLY A 373 -18.52 -16.71 -2.72
CA GLY A 373 -18.29 -17.56 -3.91
C GLY A 373 -16.87 -18.03 -4.28
N ALA A 374 -16.70 -19.34 -4.49
CA ALA A 374 -15.46 -19.96 -4.98
C ALA A 374 -14.78 -19.14 -6.12
N ALA A 375 -13.46 -18.98 -6.01
CA ALA A 375 -12.58 -18.54 -7.10
C ALA A 375 -12.98 -17.24 -7.84
N SER A 376 -12.74 -16.09 -7.22
CA SER A 376 -13.05 -14.77 -7.80
C SER A 376 -11.87 -14.07 -8.50
N GLY A 377 -10.63 -14.49 -8.25
CA GLY A 377 -9.43 -13.78 -8.69
C GLY A 377 -8.83 -14.22 -10.02
N GLY A 378 -7.68 -13.63 -10.35
CA GLY A 378 -6.95 -13.92 -11.59
C GLY A 378 -6.49 -15.37 -11.78
N ASP A 379 -6.36 -16.16 -10.71
CA ASP A 379 -6.01 -17.58 -10.77
C ASP A 379 -7.20 -18.45 -11.20
N ALA A 380 -8.42 -18.08 -10.80
CA ALA A 380 -9.65 -18.71 -11.27
C ALA A 380 -9.79 -18.58 -12.79
N LEU A 381 -9.47 -17.39 -13.29
CA LEU A 381 -9.49 -17.07 -14.71
C LEU A 381 -8.46 -17.88 -15.51
N ASP A 382 -7.27 -18.14 -14.96
CA ASP A 382 -6.25 -18.99 -15.61
C ASP A 382 -6.76 -20.44 -15.79
N VAL A 383 -7.40 -20.99 -14.77
CA VAL A 383 -8.02 -22.32 -14.82
C VAL A 383 -9.19 -22.32 -15.82
N ALA A 384 -10.04 -21.29 -15.80
CA ALA A 384 -11.20 -21.17 -16.69
C ALA A 384 -10.79 -21.16 -18.18
N LEU A 385 -9.70 -20.46 -18.49
CA LEU A 385 -9.12 -20.40 -19.83
C LEU A 385 -8.49 -21.74 -20.22
N ALA A 386 -7.79 -22.40 -19.30
CA ALA A 386 -7.11 -23.67 -19.58
C ALA A 386 -8.12 -24.78 -19.87
N GLU A 387 -9.17 -24.90 -19.06
CA GLU A 387 -10.29 -25.81 -19.30
C GLU A 387 -10.97 -25.51 -20.65
N ARG A 388 -11.21 -24.23 -20.98
CA ARG A 388 -11.86 -23.81 -22.22
C ARG A 388 -11.04 -24.14 -23.47
N VAL A 389 -9.71 -24.00 -23.41
CA VAL A 389 -8.79 -24.41 -24.48
C VAL A 389 -8.73 -25.94 -24.58
N ALA A 390 -8.62 -26.65 -23.45
CA ALA A 390 -8.59 -28.10 -23.40
C ALA A 390 -9.89 -28.74 -23.95
N ALA A 391 -11.06 -28.17 -23.64
CA ALA A 391 -12.34 -28.62 -24.17
C ALA A 391 -12.46 -28.42 -25.69
N GLN A 392 -11.93 -27.32 -26.23
CA GLN A 392 -11.83 -27.13 -27.67
C GLN A 392 -10.86 -28.11 -28.32
N TYR A 393 -9.72 -28.40 -27.68
CA TYR A 393 -8.77 -29.42 -28.15
C TYR A 393 -9.44 -30.80 -28.22
N MET A 394 -10.08 -31.26 -27.14
CA MET A 394 -10.84 -32.52 -27.14
C MET A 394 -11.98 -32.52 -28.17
N THR A 395 -12.64 -31.38 -28.38
CA THR A 395 -13.73 -31.23 -29.35
C THR A 395 -13.24 -31.30 -30.80
N ARG A 396 -12.02 -30.82 -31.10
CA ARG A 396 -11.39 -30.96 -32.42
C ARG A 396 -10.79 -32.35 -32.62
N GLN A 397 -10.12 -32.89 -31.60
CA GLN A 397 -9.42 -34.17 -31.62
C GLN A 397 -10.26 -35.34 -31.08
N ARG A 398 -11.60 -35.33 -31.29
CA ARG A 398 -12.54 -36.35 -30.76
C ARG A 398 -12.13 -37.81 -31.04
N ARG A 399 -11.35 -38.06 -32.09
CA ARG A 399 -10.84 -39.40 -32.45
C ARG A 399 -9.79 -39.93 -31.46
N LEU A 400 -9.05 -39.06 -30.77
CA LEU A 400 -8.13 -39.44 -29.70
C LEU A 400 -8.89 -39.73 -28.38
N PHE A 401 -10.06 -39.13 -28.21
CA PHE A 401 -10.86 -39.23 -26.99
C PHE A 401 -12.11 -40.10 -27.21
N VAL A 402 -11.91 -41.40 -27.40
CA VAL A 402 -12.98 -42.36 -27.75
C VAL A 402 -13.96 -42.62 -26.58
N SER A 403 -13.44 -42.70 -25.35
CA SER A 403 -14.20 -43.09 -24.14
C SER A 403 -15.17 -42.03 -23.55
N PRO A 404 -14.90 -40.71 -23.50
CA PRO A 404 -15.81 -39.72 -22.89
C PRO A 404 -17.02 -39.31 -23.78
N SER A 405 -17.36 -40.12 -24.79
CA SER A 405 -18.29 -39.75 -25.87
C SER A 405 -19.75 -39.52 -25.42
N HIS A 406 -20.17 -40.01 -24.26
CA HIS A 406 -21.52 -39.82 -23.74
C HIS A 406 -21.86 -38.40 -23.24
N ASN A 407 -20.88 -37.58 -22.86
CA ASN A 407 -21.10 -36.23 -22.29
C ASN A 407 -20.42 -35.09 -23.08
N SER A 408 -20.17 -35.26 -24.38
CA SER A 408 -19.57 -34.20 -25.21
C SER A 408 -20.37 -32.88 -25.24
N ASN A 409 -21.67 -32.91 -24.93
CA ASN A 409 -22.50 -31.71 -24.75
C ASN A 409 -22.13 -30.89 -23.50
N ALA A 410 -21.60 -31.51 -22.45
CA ALA A 410 -21.13 -30.80 -21.26
C ALA A 410 -19.94 -29.89 -21.57
N LEU A 411 -19.04 -30.31 -22.48
CA LEU A 411 -17.92 -29.48 -22.94
C LEU A 411 -18.38 -28.19 -23.65
N LEU A 412 -19.58 -28.17 -24.23
CA LEU A 412 -20.18 -26.98 -24.85
C LEU A 412 -20.79 -26.02 -23.81
N GLN A 413 -21.07 -26.50 -22.59
CA GLN A 413 -21.64 -25.73 -21.48
C GLN A 413 -20.58 -25.25 -20.46
N LEU A 414 -19.30 -25.46 -20.79
CA LEU A 414 -18.17 -25.20 -19.89
C LEU A 414 -17.95 -23.70 -19.63
N ASN A 415 -17.81 -23.36 -18.34
CA ASN A 415 -17.39 -22.05 -17.85
C ASN A 415 -18.32 -20.88 -18.18
N HIS A 416 -19.64 -21.12 -18.06
CA HIS A 416 -20.70 -20.11 -18.05
C HIS A 416 -20.81 -19.28 -16.74
N ALA A 417 -19.92 -19.51 -15.77
CA ALA A 417 -19.73 -18.67 -14.58
C ALA A 417 -18.35 -18.97 -13.97
N LEU A 418 -17.64 -17.97 -13.40
CA LEU A 418 -16.37 -18.22 -12.70
C LEU A 418 -16.51 -19.07 -11.41
N PRO A 419 -17.56 -18.93 -10.58
CA PRO A 419 -17.67 -19.71 -9.34
C PRO A 419 -17.81 -21.23 -9.49
N THR A 420 -18.00 -21.74 -10.71
CA THR A 420 -18.05 -23.19 -11.01
C THR A 420 -16.74 -23.73 -11.59
N VAL A 421 -15.75 -22.87 -11.87
CA VAL A 421 -14.49 -23.22 -12.54
C VAL A 421 -13.58 -24.08 -11.65
N GLY A 422 -13.03 -25.16 -12.20
CA GLY A 422 -12.19 -26.09 -11.44
C GLY A 422 -12.94 -26.88 -10.36
N SER A 423 -14.27 -26.74 -10.24
CA SER A 423 -15.06 -27.63 -9.38
C SER A 423 -15.15 -29.01 -10.01
N THR A 424 -14.74 -30.04 -9.28
CA THR A 424 -14.93 -31.44 -9.68
C THR A 424 -16.40 -31.85 -9.77
N GLU A 425 -17.32 -31.04 -9.24
CA GLU A 425 -18.76 -31.23 -9.37
C GLU A 425 -19.28 -30.82 -10.77
N HIS A 426 -18.52 -30.03 -11.53
CA HIS A 426 -18.92 -29.62 -12.87
C HIS A 426 -18.58 -30.74 -13.88
N PRO A 427 -19.56 -31.35 -14.58
CA PRO A 427 -19.32 -32.55 -15.38
C PRO A 427 -18.26 -32.38 -16.47
N ALA A 428 -18.16 -31.20 -17.07
CA ALA A 428 -17.14 -30.91 -18.08
C ALA A 428 -15.72 -30.83 -17.48
N THR A 429 -15.58 -30.28 -16.27
CA THR A 429 -14.29 -30.19 -15.56
C THR A 429 -13.82 -31.58 -15.13
N GLN A 430 -14.74 -32.41 -14.64
CA GLN A 430 -14.46 -33.82 -14.35
C GLN A 430 -13.93 -34.56 -15.59
N LEU A 431 -14.65 -34.47 -16.73
CA LEU A 431 -14.23 -35.12 -17.98
C LEU A 431 -12.86 -34.65 -18.48
N LEU A 432 -12.55 -33.36 -18.37
CA LEU A 432 -11.22 -32.82 -18.71
C LEU A 432 -10.12 -33.43 -17.84
N HIS A 433 -10.34 -33.55 -16.53
CA HIS A 433 -9.36 -34.08 -15.59
C HIS A 433 -9.23 -35.60 -15.58
N GLU A 434 -10.27 -36.32 -16.04
CA GLU A 434 -10.21 -37.77 -16.29
C GLU A 434 -9.50 -38.08 -17.62
N ALA A 435 -9.78 -37.32 -18.67
CA ALA A 435 -9.25 -37.58 -20.01
C ALA A 435 -7.83 -37.05 -20.23
N ILE A 436 -7.45 -35.91 -19.64
CA ILE A 436 -6.17 -35.24 -19.94
C ILE A 436 -5.19 -35.43 -18.76
N PRO A 437 -3.95 -35.88 -19.02
CA PRO A 437 -2.94 -36.05 -17.98
C PRO A 437 -2.75 -34.78 -17.14
N SER A 438 -2.72 -34.93 -15.80
CA SER A 438 -2.60 -33.78 -14.88
C SER A 438 -1.38 -32.90 -15.16
N ARG A 439 -0.24 -33.49 -15.59
CA ARG A 439 0.96 -32.74 -16.03
C ARG A 439 0.70 -31.83 -17.24
N ALA A 440 -0.12 -32.26 -18.20
CA ALA A 440 -0.47 -31.47 -19.37
C ALA A 440 -1.41 -30.31 -18.99
N MET A 441 -2.41 -30.56 -18.15
CA MET A 441 -3.27 -29.50 -17.60
C MET A 441 -2.48 -28.48 -16.79
N ARG A 442 -1.51 -28.90 -15.96
CA ARG A 442 -0.61 -27.98 -15.23
C ARG A 442 0.18 -27.06 -16.16
N ARG A 443 0.78 -27.61 -17.23
CA ARG A 443 1.48 -26.81 -18.27
C ARG A 443 0.53 -25.79 -18.90
N LEU A 444 -0.69 -26.21 -19.25
CA LEU A 444 -1.67 -25.34 -19.89
C LEU A 444 -2.13 -24.21 -18.96
N VAL A 445 -2.38 -24.47 -17.67
CA VAL A 445 -2.76 -23.45 -16.67
C VAL A 445 -1.67 -22.38 -16.49
N LEU A 446 -0.39 -22.77 -16.43
CA LEU A 446 0.72 -21.80 -16.39
C LEU A 446 0.76 -20.95 -17.68
N LEU A 447 0.66 -21.60 -18.84
CA LEU A 447 0.63 -20.92 -20.12
C LEU A 447 -0.56 -19.94 -20.24
N MET A 448 -1.72 -20.27 -19.66
CA MET A 448 -2.87 -19.35 -19.67
C MET A 448 -2.62 -18.08 -18.86
N ALA A 449 -1.89 -18.16 -17.75
CA ALA A 449 -1.50 -16.98 -16.99
C ALA A 449 -0.65 -16.01 -17.84
N GLU A 450 0.36 -16.54 -18.55
CA GLU A 450 1.22 -15.76 -19.46
C GLU A 450 0.41 -15.16 -20.62
N LYS A 451 -0.41 -15.98 -21.29
CA LYS A 451 -1.16 -15.57 -22.48
C LYS A 451 -2.28 -14.57 -22.15
N LYS A 452 -2.89 -14.68 -20.97
CA LYS A 452 -3.81 -13.68 -20.39
C LYS A 452 -3.11 -12.33 -20.23
N VAL A 453 -1.93 -12.30 -19.61
CA VAL A 453 -1.15 -11.06 -19.43
C VAL A 453 -0.78 -10.47 -20.80
N ALA A 454 -0.24 -11.28 -21.71
CA ALA A 454 0.17 -10.82 -23.06
C ALA A 454 -0.98 -10.20 -23.88
N LEU A 455 -2.20 -10.71 -23.76
CA LEU A 455 -3.40 -10.18 -24.44
C LEU A 455 -3.83 -8.80 -23.92
N HIS A 456 -3.55 -8.50 -22.65
CA HIS A 456 -3.95 -7.26 -21.99
C HIS A 456 -2.84 -6.20 -21.92
N THR A 457 -1.56 -6.60 -21.82
CA THR A 457 -0.43 -5.66 -21.79
C THR A 457 -0.01 -5.16 -23.18
N ASN A 458 -0.25 -5.92 -24.25
CA ASN A 458 -0.01 -5.46 -25.62
C ASN A 458 -1.27 -4.81 -26.23
N PRO A 459 -1.28 -3.49 -26.49
CA PRO A 459 -2.45 -2.82 -27.06
C PRO A 459 -2.83 -3.34 -28.46
N GLN A 460 -1.84 -3.79 -29.24
CA GLN A 460 -1.98 -4.27 -30.61
C GLN A 460 -2.39 -5.75 -30.68
N ALA A 461 -2.32 -6.50 -29.58
CA ALA A 461 -2.74 -7.90 -29.55
C ALA A 461 -4.27 -8.01 -29.64
N THR A 462 -4.76 -8.54 -30.77
CA THR A 462 -6.17 -8.90 -30.99
C THR A 462 -6.45 -10.37 -30.66
N SER A 463 -5.42 -11.22 -30.73
CA SER A 463 -5.43 -12.62 -30.32
C SER A 463 -4.02 -13.07 -29.91
N VAL A 464 -3.93 -14.21 -29.22
CA VAL A 464 -2.65 -14.86 -28.87
C VAL A 464 -2.78 -16.37 -29.14
N SER A 465 -1.77 -16.98 -29.77
CA SER A 465 -1.74 -18.43 -29.98
C SER A 465 -1.41 -19.19 -28.70
N VAL A 466 -2.06 -20.33 -28.52
CA VAL A 466 -1.84 -21.30 -27.44
C VAL A 466 -1.25 -22.55 -28.05
N GLU A 467 -0.03 -22.88 -27.63
CA GLU A 467 0.79 -23.90 -28.26
C GLU A 467 1.43 -24.71 -27.12
N VAL A 468 1.15 -26.02 -27.07
CA VAL A 468 1.71 -26.93 -26.06
C VAL A 468 2.15 -28.21 -26.75
N GLU A 469 3.47 -28.36 -26.90
CA GLU A 469 4.11 -29.55 -27.46
C GLU A 469 3.78 -30.80 -26.63
N ALA A 470 3.52 -31.94 -27.29
CA ALA A 470 3.19 -33.22 -26.68
C ALA A 470 2.15 -33.08 -25.55
N PHE A 471 1.01 -32.46 -25.85
CA PHE A 471 -0.06 -32.20 -24.89
C PHE A 471 -0.82 -33.48 -24.51
N TYR A 472 -1.15 -34.32 -25.49
CA TYR A 472 -1.87 -35.58 -25.27
C TYR A 472 -1.35 -36.67 -26.22
N GLU A 473 -0.93 -37.82 -25.68
CA GLU A 473 -0.41 -38.97 -26.45
C GLU A 473 0.64 -38.59 -27.53
N GLY A 474 1.53 -37.65 -27.20
CA GLY A 474 2.55 -37.14 -28.13
C GLY A 474 2.03 -36.19 -29.21
N THR A 475 0.73 -35.90 -29.24
CA THR A 475 0.12 -34.90 -30.13
C THR A 475 0.15 -33.51 -29.49
N ASP A 476 0.51 -32.50 -30.29
CA ASP A 476 0.56 -31.11 -29.87
C ASP A 476 -0.83 -30.47 -29.76
N LEU A 477 -1.00 -29.57 -28.78
CA LEU A 477 -2.15 -28.67 -28.74
C LEU A 477 -1.77 -27.36 -29.44
N MET A 478 -2.51 -27.04 -30.51
CA MET A 478 -2.41 -25.77 -31.23
C MET A 478 -3.80 -25.12 -31.27
N ASP A 479 -3.94 -23.94 -30.67
CA ASP A 479 -5.15 -23.14 -30.78
C ASP A 479 -4.87 -21.65 -30.97
N THR A 480 -5.43 -21.08 -32.03
CA THR A 480 -5.31 -19.66 -32.38
C THR A 480 -6.64 -18.91 -32.24
N GLN A 481 -7.69 -19.57 -31.75
CA GLN A 481 -9.07 -19.08 -31.84
C GLN A 481 -9.77 -18.86 -30.49
N THR A 482 -9.30 -19.44 -29.38
CA THR A 482 -9.93 -19.26 -28.05
C THR A 482 -9.57 -17.92 -27.45
N LEU A 483 -8.27 -17.61 -27.39
CA LEU A 483 -7.75 -16.39 -26.80
C LEU A 483 -7.75 -15.24 -27.82
N THR A 484 -8.93 -14.67 -28.05
CA THR A 484 -9.07 -13.38 -28.75
C THR A 484 -9.62 -12.32 -27.80
N LYS A 485 -9.20 -11.07 -27.98
CA LYS A 485 -9.62 -9.93 -27.16
C LYS A 485 -11.14 -9.79 -27.12
N ASN A 486 -11.80 -9.98 -28.26
CA ASN A 486 -13.26 -9.93 -28.36
C ASN A 486 -13.95 -11.07 -27.59
N LYS A 487 -13.42 -12.29 -27.62
CA LYS A 487 -13.96 -13.42 -26.84
C LYS A 487 -13.74 -13.22 -25.34
N MET A 488 -12.56 -12.75 -24.96
CA MET A 488 -12.21 -12.41 -23.58
C MET A 488 -13.12 -11.31 -23.01
N ASP A 489 -13.25 -10.20 -23.74
CA ASP A 489 -14.10 -9.06 -23.36
C ASP A 489 -15.59 -9.43 -23.30
N ASN A 490 -16.07 -10.30 -24.19
CA ASN A 490 -17.44 -10.84 -24.10
C ASN A 490 -17.60 -11.73 -22.86
N ALA A 491 -16.65 -12.63 -22.59
CA ALA A 491 -16.69 -13.50 -21.42
C ALA A 491 -16.70 -12.70 -20.10
N ILE A 492 -15.88 -11.64 -20.00
CA ILE A 492 -15.86 -10.70 -18.88
C ILE A 492 -17.22 -10.02 -18.69
N ARG A 493 -17.86 -9.56 -19.78
CA ARG A 493 -19.13 -8.82 -19.73
C ARG A 493 -20.34 -9.69 -19.38
N SER A 494 -20.48 -10.88 -19.97
CA SER A 494 -21.75 -11.63 -19.92
C SER A 494 -21.64 -13.09 -19.48
N GLU A 495 -20.49 -13.75 -19.62
CA GLU A 495 -20.36 -15.16 -19.23
C GLU A 495 -19.93 -15.29 -17.76
N TRP A 496 -18.83 -14.67 -17.37
CA TRP A 496 -18.19 -14.91 -16.09
C TRP A 496 -18.82 -14.18 -14.90
N ARG A 497 -19.79 -13.29 -15.15
CA ARG A 497 -20.57 -12.56 -14.13
C ARG A 497 -19.71 -11.80 -13.12
N LEU A 498 -18.57 -11.27 -13.59
CA LEU A 498 -17.65 -10.45 -12.80
C LEU A 498 -18.34 -9.18 -12.26
N ALA A 499 -19.25 -8.58 -13.05
CA ALA A 499 -20.11 -7.48 -12.61
C ALA A 499 -21.00 -7.87 -11.41
N ASP A 500 -21.76 -8.95 -11.54
CA ASP A 500 -22.67 -9.44 -10.49
C ASP A 500 -21.91 -9.79 -9.22
N MET A 501 -20.71 -10.37 -9.36
CA MET A 501 -19.83 -10.74 -8.26
C MET A 501 -19.34 -9.49 -7.51
N PHE A 502 -18.88 -8.46 -8.23
CA PHE A 502 -18.51 -7.18 -7.64
C PHE A 502 -19.71 -6.49 -6.99
N ASN A 503 -20.87 -6.46 -7.63
CA ASN A 503 -22.07 -5.82 -7.09
C ASN A 503 -22.57 -6.51 -5.81
N LYS A 504 -22.48 -7.85 -5.75
CA LYS A 504 -22.75 -8.62 -4.52
C LYS A 504 -21.73 -8.34 -3.43
N ALA A 505 -20.45 -8.23 -3.78
CA ALA A 505 -19.39 -7.85 -2.85
C ALA A 505 -19.64 -6.46 -2.24
N VAL A 506 -19.93 -5.46 -3.08
CA VAL A 506 -20.24 -4.08 -2.67
C VAL A 506 -21.51 -4.01 -1.83
N LEU A 507 -22.56 -4.76 -2.17
CA LEU A 507 -23.79 -4.80 -1.38
C LEU A 507 -23.58 -5.47 -0.02
N ALA A 508 -22.85 -6.59 0.04
CA ALA A 508 -22.53 -7.26 1.30
C ALA A 508 -21.59 -6.42 2.18
N PHE A 509 -20.62 -5.73 1.58
CA PHE A 509 -19.80 -4.70 2.22
C PHE A 509 -20.68 -3.59 2.81
N ALA A 510 -21.53 -2.95 2.00
CA ALA A 510 -22.43 -1.88 2.44
C ALA A 510 -23.34 -2.33 3.59
N MET A 511 -23.87 -3.56 3.54
CA MET A 511 -24.69 -4.14 4.61
C MET A 511 -23.88 -4.38 5.89
N LYS A 512 -22.65 -4.91 5.82
CA LYS A 512 -21.79 -5.16 6.99
C LYS A 512 -21.50 -3.87 7.78
N TYR A 513 -21.25 -2.76 7.08
CA TYR A 513 -20.86 -1.49 7.70
C TYR A 513 -22.03 -0.50 7.85
N LYS A 514 -23.26 -0.86 7.45
CA LYS A 514 -24.44 0.02 7.43
C LYS A 514 -24.78 0.67 8.77
N GLU A 515 -24.65 -0.09 9.86
CA GLU A 515 -25.05 0.34 11.20
C GLU A 515 -23.96 1.13 11.92
N THR A 516 -22.70 0.91 11.53
CA THR A 516 -21.51 1.53 12.12
C THR A 516 -21.00 2.72 11.31
N TRP A 517 -21.39 2.86 10.03
CA TRP A 517 -20.99 3.94 9.14
C TRP A 517 -22.01 5.09 9.19
N THR A 518 -21.61 6.20 9.80
CA THR A 518 -22.42 7.44 9.85
C THR A 518 -21.83 8.59 9.03
N GLU A 519 -20.58 8.48 8.57
CA GLU A 519 -19.80 9.58 7.96
C GLU A 519 -20.06 9.85 6.46
N GLY A 520 -21.28 9.61 5.97
CA GLY A 520 -21.71 9.95 4.59
C GLY A 520 -21.30 8.94 3.49
N PHE A 521 -21.45 9.31 2.22
CA PHE A 521 -21.21 8.39 1.09
C PHE A 521 -19.72 8.23 0.72
N VAL A 522 -19.38 7.19 -0.05
CA VAL A 522 -18.08 7.07 -0.74
C VAL A 522 -17.99 8.11 -1.87
N ASP A 523 -17.02 9.01 -1.84
CA ASP A 523 -16.78 10.00 -2.90
C ASP A 523 -15.65 9.60 -3.86
N THR A 524 -14.77 8.67 -3.47
CA THR A 524 -13.63 8.25 -4.30
C THR A 524 -13.46 6.72 -4.24
N VAL A 525 -13.17 6.10 -5.38
CA VAL A 525 -12.86 4.66 -5.51
C VAL A 525 -11.52 4.47 -6.22
N LEU A 526 -10.64 3.68 -5.66
CA LEU A 526 -9.31 3.36 -6.21
C LEU A 526 -9.29 1.93 -6.72
N LEU A 527 -9.05 1.73 -8.02
CA LEU A 527 -8.96 0.41 -8.64
C LEU A 527 -7.49 -0.07 -8.67
N ALA A 528 -7.22 -1.21 -8.05
CA ALA A 528 -5.87 -1.78 -7.89
C ALA A 528 -5.88 -3.32 -8.04
N GLY A 529 -4.68 -3.90 -8.13
CA GLY A 529 -4.51 -5.34 -8.30
C GLY A 529 -4.52 -5.81 -9.76
N GLY A 530 -4.03 -7.02 -10.00
CA GLY A 530 -3.73 -7.53 -11.34
C GLY A 530 -4.94 -7.66 -12.28
N MET A 531 -6.14 -7.95 -11.77
CA MET A 531 -7.35 -8.00 -12.59
C MET A 531 -7.74 -6.61 -13.11
N CYS A 532 -7.42 -5.54 -12.37
CA CYS A 532 -7.67 -4.16 -12.79
C CYS A 532 -6.70 -3.66 -13.89
N GLN A 533 -5.76 -4.47 -14.38
CA GLN A 533 -5.10 -4.22 -15.66
C GLN A 533 -6.04 -4.42 -16.87
N MET A 534 -7.11 -5.22 -16.71
CA MET A 534 -8.00 -5.59 -17.79
C MET A 534 -8.98 -4.44 -18.09
N ALA A 535 -8.69 -3.64 -19.12
CA ALA A 535 -9.45 -2.43 -19.45
C ALA A 535 -10.96 -2.63 -19.72
N CYS A 536 -11.40 -3.84 -20.09
CA CYS A 536 -12.83 -4.17 -20.17
C CYS A 536 -13.48 -4.34 -18.78
N LEU A 537 -12.73 -4.88 -17.81
CA LEU A 537 -13.19 -5.01 -16.43
C LEU A 537 -13.25 -3.64 -15.74
N THR A 538 -12.20 -2.82 -15.79
CA THR A 538 -12.20 -1.50 -15.12
C THR A 538 -13.35 -0.62 -15.61
N LYS A 539 -13.59 -0.55 -16.93
CA LYS A 539 -14.75 0.16 -17.50
C LYS A 539 -16.09 -0.35 -16.96
N LEU A 540 -16.24 -1.67 -16.82
CA LEU A 540 -17.45 -2.31 -16.31
C LEU A 540 -17.64 -2.02 -14.80
N LEU A 541 -16.55 -2.01 -14.01
CA LEU A 541 -16.60 -1.63 -12.60
C LEU A 541 -16.96 -0.15 -12.43
N THR A 542 -16.31 0.75 -13.16
CA THR A 542 -16.61 2.19 -13.16
C THR A 542 -18.07 2.45 -13.51
N ALA A 543 -18.60 1.81 -14.56
CA ALA A 543 -20.01 1.93 -14.93
C ALA A 543 -20.97 1.43 -13.85
N SER A 544 -20.59 0.37 -13.11
CA SER A 544 -21.40 -0.14 -12.00
C SER A 544 -21.38 0.79 -10.79
N ILE A 545 -20.18 1.26 -10.38
CA ILE A 545 -19.99 2.21 -9.27
C ILE A 545 -20.77 3.51 -9.51
N GLN A 546 -20.77 4.01 -10.75
CA GLN A 546 -21.49 5.22 -11.14
C GLN A 546 -22.97 5.00 -11.46
N SER A 547 -23.48 3.77 -11.36
CA SER A 547 -24.88 3.46 -11.66
C SER A 547 -25.84 4.04 -10.61
N PRO A 548 -27.08 4.40 -10.98
CA PRO A 548 -28.08 4.85 -10.02
C PRO A 548 -28.40 3.85 -8.91
N GLU A 549 -28.20 2.55 -9.17
CA GLU A 549 -28.48 1.45 -8.25
C GLU A 549 -27.52 1.43 -7.04
N GLN A 550 -26.29 1.93 -7.21
CA GLN A 550 -25.25 1.92 -6.17
C GLN A 550 -25.20 3.23 -5.35
N ARG A 551 -26.16 4.15 -5.55
CA ARG A 551 -26.28 5.43 -4.82
C ARG A 551 -26.62 5.30 -3.33
N SER A 552 -26.86 4.07 -2.85
CA SER A 552 -26.96 3.76 -1.42
C SER A 552 -25.59 3.83 -0.71
N LEU A 553 -24.49 3.63 -1.44
CA LEU A 553 -23.12 3.66 -0.92
C LEU A 553 -22.28 4.79 -1.53
N PHE A 554 -22.37 5.01 -2.84
CA PHE A 554 -21.55 6.00 -3.54
C PHE A 554 -22.25 7.35 -3.72
N SER A 555 -21.46 8.42 -3.63
CA SER A 555 -21.85 9.78 -3.98
C SER A 555 -22.28 9.86 -5.46
N PRO A 556 -23.28 10.67 -5.83
CA PRO A 556 -23.62 10.94 -7.23
C PRO A 556 -22.45 11.48 -8.07
N ALA A 557 -21.43 12.04 -7.43
CA ALA A 557 -20.22 12.57 -8.06
C ALA A 557 -18.96 11.71 -7.78
N VAL A 558 -19.14 10.41 -7.50
CA VAL A 558 -18.05 9.50 -7.16
C VAL A 558 -16.94 9.46 -8.24
N ARG A 559 -15.71 9.73 -7.81
CA ARG A 559 -14.51 9.66 -8.65
C ARG A 559 -13.97 8.23 -8.64
N VAL A 560 -13.87 7.60 -9.81
CA VAL A 560 -13.21 6.29 -9.95
C VAL A 560 -11.83 6.51 -10.58
N MET A 561 -10.78 6.04 -9.92
CA MET A 561 -9.38 6.23 -10.31
C MET A 561 -8.77 4.85 -10.64
N ASP A 562 -8.16 4.75 -11.81
CA ASP A 562 -7.43 3.56 -12.26
C ASP A 562 -5.95 3.90 -12.58
N SER A 563 -5.14 2.88 -12.87
CA SER A 563 -3.69 3.04 -13.04
C SER A 563 -3.28 3.97 -14.21
N SER A 564 -4.22 4.39 -15.08
CA SER A 564 -3.94 5.41 -16.10
C SER A 564 -3.53 6.76 -15.50
N LEU A 565 -3.86 7.04 -14.22
CA LEU A 565 -3.42 8.24 -13.52
C LEU A 565 -1.92 8.24 -13.20
N MET A 566 -1.28 7.08 -13.03
CA MET A 566 0.15 7.03 -12.69
C MET A 566 1.04 7.51 -13.85
N GLY A 567 0.72 7.07 -15.07
CA GLY A 567 1.58 7.30 -16.23
C GLY A 567 2.84 6.45 -16.19
N ASN A 568 3.84 6.81 -17.01
CA ASN A 568 5.18 6.23 -17.01
C ASN A 568 5.25 4.68 -17.11
N GLY A 569 4.18 4.03 -17.58
CA GLY A 569 4.09 2.57 -17.67
C GLY A 569 3.95 1.84 -16.33
N VAL A 570 3.35 2.47 -15.31
CA VAL A 570 3.00 1.82 -14.04
C VAL A 570 1.64 1.11 -14.16
N CYS A 571 1.60 -0.17 -13.76
CA CYS A 571 0.41 -1.02 -13.80
C CYS A 571 -0.35 -1.08 -12.46
N ALA A 572 -1.60 -1.55 -12.47
CA ALA A 572 -2.52 -1.55 -11.32
C ALA A 572 -2.07 -2.41 -10.11
N ASP A 573 -1.21 -3.39 -10.35
CA ASP A 573 -0.52 -4.26 -9.39
C ASP A 573 0.79 -3.67 -8.85
N GLU A 574 1.40 -2.73 -9.58
CA GLU A 574 2.64 -2.06 -9.18
C GLU A 574 2.40 -0.86 -8.25
N LEU A 575 1.16 -0.34 -8.22
CA LEU A 575 0.71 0.79 -7.39
C LEU A 575 1.17 0.66 -5.93
N PHE A 576 0.94 -0.52 -5.35
CA PHE A 576 1.31 -0.85 -3.98
C PHE A 576 2.80 -0.61 -3.72
N CYS A 577 3.66 -1.02 -4.66
CA CYS A 577 5.11 -0.88 -4.53
C CYS A 577 5.57 0.57 -4.73
N VAL A 578 4.90 1.34 -5.60
CA VAL A 578 5.17 2.79 -5.75
C VAL A 578 4.83 3.53 -4.45
N GLY A 579 3.66 3.27 -3.86
CA GLY A 579 3.24 3.90 -2.59
C GLY A 579 4.13 3.53 -1.41
N GLY A 580 4.52 2.26 -1.30
CA GLY A 580 5.51 1.83 -0.31
C GLY A 580 6.86 2.53 -0.47
N CYS A 581 7.29 2.77 -1.72
CA CYS A 581 8.54 3.48 -2.00
C CYS A 581 8.43 4.97 -1.61
N GLN A 582 7.25 5.59 -1.80
CA GLN A 582 6.96 6.95 -1.33
C GLN A 582 7.04 7.03 0.20
N GLN A 583 6.50 6.04 0.92
CA GLN A 583 6.68 5.95 2.38
C GLN A 583 8.18 5.86 2.76
N SER A 584 8.96 5.02 2.08
CA SER A 584 10.40 4.93 2.31
C SER A 584 11.14 6.24 2.00
N CYS A 585 10.73 7.01 0.99
CA CYS A 585 11.25 8.36 0.73
C CYS A 585 10.93 9.31 1.90
N LEU A 586 9.68 9.33 2.39
CA LEU A 586 9.29 10.18 3.53
C LEU A 586 10.09 9.84 4.79
N VAL A 587 10.31 8.55 5.08
CA VAL A 587 11.17 8.08 6.17
C VAL A 587 12.63 8.52 5.95
N ALA A 588 13.17 8.39 4.73
CA ALA A 588 14.54 8.80 4.42
C ALA A 588 14.78 10.33 4.49
N ASP A 589 13.80 11.13 4.07
CA ASP A 589 13.83 12.59 4.10
C ASP A 589 13.74 13.09 5.55
N THR A 590 12.84 12.51 6.36
CA THR A 590 12.72 12.82 7.79
C THR A 590 13.95 12.39 8.58
N TYR A 591 14.54 11.22 8.30
CA TYR A 591 15.86 10.83 8.83
C TYR A 591 16.94 11.88 8.51
N THR A 592 16.99 12.31 7.24
CA THR A 592 18.01 13.24 6.76
C THR A 592 17.83 14.62 7.42
N ALA A 593 16.60 15.10 7.54
CA ALA A 593 16.25 16.31 8.27
C ALA A 593 16.59 16.20 9.76
N HIS A 594 16.28 15.07 10.42
CA HIS A 594 16.57 14.83 11.83
C HIS A 594 18.08 14.89 12.10
N ARG A 595 18.86 14.17 11.30
CA ARG A 595 20.33 14.16 11.37
C ARG A 595 20.93 15.55 11.13
N LEU A 596 20.39 16.31 10.18
CA LEU A 596 20.82 17.69 9.91
C LEU A 596 20.50 18.62 11.09
N ALA A 597 19.31 18.53 11.67
CA ALA A 597 18.90 19.34 12.81
C ALA A 597 19.79 19.10 14.04
N MET A 598 20.02 17.83 14.40
CA MET A 598 20.95 17.42 15.47
C MET A 598 22.38 17.92 15.22
N SER A 599 22.89 17.83 13.99
CA SER A 599 24.24 18.33 13.66
C SER A 599 24.37 19.86 13.79
N ARG A 600 23.29 20.61 13.54
CA ARG A 600 23.25 22.08 13.69
C ARG A 600 23.16 22.49 15.16
N GLN A 601 22.40 21.76 15.99
CA GLN A 601 22.31 21.98 17.43
C GLN A 601 23.67 21.83 18.14
N SER A 602 24.53 20.94 17.64
CA SER A 602 25.92 20.78 18.12
C SER A 602 26.81 22.00 17.84
N ARG A 603 26.55 22.77 16.78
CA ARG A 603 27.31 23.97 16.40
C ARG A 603 26.77 25.23 17.08
N LYS A 604 26.96 25.35 18.39
CA LYS A 604 26.53 26.52 19.20
C LYS A 604 27.30 27.80 18.83
N GLY A 605 26.78 28.56 17.86
CA GLY A 605 27.25 29.91 17.50
C GLY A 605 26.20 30.99 17.75
N THR A 606 26.41 31.78 18.81
CA THR A 606 25.93 33.16 19.14
C THR A 606 24.51 33.68 18.82
N GLU A 607 23.70 33.11 17.94
CA GLU A 607 22.36 33.63 17.61
C GLU A 607 21.22 32.85 18.29
N LYS A 608 20.73 33.41 19.42
CA LYS A 608 19.63 32.81 20.21
C LYS A 608 18.36 32.54 19.38
N LEU A 609 18.05 33.37 18.38
CA LEU A 609 16.87 33.21 17.53
C LEU A 609 17.02 32.03 16.56
N GLN A 610 18.16 31.91 15.87
CA GLN A 610 18.43 30.76 15.01
C GLN A 610 18.47 29.46 15.82
N ALA A 611 19.09 29.48 17.01
CA ALA A 611 19.13 28.33 17.90
C ALA A 611 17.72 27.87 18.33
N ALA A 612 16.80 28.80 18.64
CA ALA A 612 15.42 28.47 18.98
C ALA A 612 14.62 27.89 17.79
N VAL A 613 14.75 28.49 16.60
CA VAL A 613 14.10 27.96 15.38
C VAL A 613 14.64 26.57 15.02
N PHE A 614 15.97 26.36 15.09
CA PHE A 614 16.55 25.04 14.85
C PHE A 614 16.19 24.02 15.94
N ALA A 615 15.99 24.44 17.19
CA ALA A 615 15.50 23.55 18.25
C ALA A 615 14.05 23.13 18.01
N GLN A 616 13.15 24.06 17.66
CA GLN A 616 11.74 23.74 17.37
C GLN A 616 11.60 22.88 16.10
N VAL A 617 12.43 23.13 15.07
CA VAL A 617 12.49 22.27 13.88
C VAL A 617 13.07 20.90 14.25
N ALA A 618 14.12 20.82 15.09
CA ALA A 618 14.67 19.55 15.57
C ALA A 618 13.63 18.74 16.34
N GLU A 619 12.88 19.37 17.26
CA GLU A 619 11.81 18.75 18.04
C GLU A 619 10.66 18.27 17.16
N THR A 620 10.21 19.11 16.21
CA THR A 620 9.16 18.74 15.25
C THR A 620 9.59 17.56 14.39
N VAL A 621 10.81 17.59 13.86
CA VAL A 621 11.35 16.53 13.00
C VAL A 621 11.68 15.26 13.81
N ALA A 622 12.11 15.38 15.07
CA ALA A 622 12.29 14.24 15.98
C ALA A 622 10.95 13.60 16.37
N SER A 623 9.89 14.41 16.53
CA SER A 623 8.52 13.93 16.76
C SER A 623 7.97 13.19 15.54
N VAL A 624 8.16 13.74 14.33
CA VAL A 624 7.77 13.08 13.06
C VAL A 624 8.59 11.83 12.80
N TRP A 625 9.92 11.87 13.01
CA TRP A 625 10.79 10.70 12.93
C TRP A 625 10.31 9.63 13.92
N GLY A 626 10.10 10.00 15.18
CA GLY A 626 9.53 9.13 16.20
C GLY A 626 8.18 8.54 15.79
N ALA A 627 7.26 9.31 15.20
CA ALA A 627 5.97 8.79 14.72
C ALA A 627 6.11 7.83 13.52
N LEU A 628 7.15 7.98 12.70
CA LEU A 628 7.45 7.12 11.55
C LEU A 628 8.30 5.90 11.90
N THR A 629 9.00 5.90 13.04
CA THR A 629 9.95 4.84 13.40
C THR A 629 9.76 4.19 14.76
N LYS A 630 8.96 4.77 15.68
CA LYS A 630 8.68 4.13 16.96
C LYS A 630 7.91 2.82 16.73
N ASP A 631 8.48 1.77 17.29
CA ASP A 631 7.74 0.59 17.70
C ASP A 631 6.86 0.95 18.92
N ASP A 632 5.74 0.24 19.10
CA ASP A 632 4.88 0.34 20.30
C ASP A 632 5.58 -0.37 21.50
N GLU A 633 6.89 -0.14 21.70
CA GLU A 633 7.65 -0.61 22.87
C GLU A 633 7.43 0.34 24.05
N ASP A 634 6.53 -0.04 24.97
CA ASP A 634 6.51 0.49 26.33
C ASP A 634 7.77 0.04 27.06
N GLU A 635 8.56 0.99 27.56
CA GLU A 635 9.83 0.71 28.24
C GLU A 635 9.61 -0.08 29.53
N SER A 636 10.05 -1.35 29.54
CA SER A 636 10.21 -2.13 30.76
C SER A 636 11.43 -1.64 31.57
N SER A 637 11.29 -0.51 32.26
CA SER A 637 12.14 -0.15 33.39
C SER A 637 11.35 -0.27 34.68
N GLY A 638 11.76 -1.21 35.54
CA GLY A 638 10.91 -1.73 36.60
C GLY A 638 10.82 -0.86 37.84
N SER A 639 9.60 -0.69 38.36
CA SER A 639 9.32 -0.67 39.80
C SER A 639 7.86 -1.05 40.06
N GLU A 640 7.61 -1.81 41.12
CA GLU A 640 6.26 -2.22 41.49
C GLU A 640 5.46 -1.05 42.06
N GLU A 641 4.23 -0.84 41.57
CA GLU A 641 3.04 -0.73 42.43
C GLU A 641 1.77 -0.76 41.56
N ARG A 642 0.92 -1.78 41.74
CA ARG A 642 -0.43 -1.78 41.16
C ARG A 642 -1.30 -0.75 41.87
N LYS A 643 -1.82 0.22 41.13
CA LYS A 643 -3.07 0.92 41.49
C LYS A 643 -4.05 0.79 40.33
N GLU A 644 -5.19 0.18 40.62
CA GLU A 644 -6.34 0.16 39.72
C GLU A 644 -6.83 1.60 39.53
N GLY A 645 -6.46 2.20 38.40
CA GLY A 645 -6.88 3.52 37.96
C GLY A 645 -7.62 3.41 36.63
N THR A 646 -8.91 3.74 36.66
CA THR A 646 -9.86 3.76 35.55
C THR A 646 -9.27 4.20 34.20
N LEU A 647 -9.34 3.32 33.19
CA LEU A 647 -9.32 3.60 31.74
C LEU A 647 -8.88 5.03 31.33
N ILE A 648 -7.57 5.30 31.36
CA ILE A 648 -7.00 6.51 30.77
C ILE A 648 -6.87 6.27 29.26
N GLY A 649 -7.42 7.20 28.47
CA GLY A 649 -7.75 6.98 27.06
C GLY A 649 -6.58 6.82 26.09
N ASP A 650 -6.91 6.22 24.94
CA ASP A 650 -6.02 5.96 23.80
C ASP A 650 -5.07 7.14 23.48
N PRO A 651 -3.74 6.93 23.49
CA PRO A 651 -2.77 7.99 23.17
C PRO A 651 -2.91 8.53 21.74
N ARG A 652 -3.56 7.80 20.83
CA ARG A 652 -3.87 8.24 19.46
C ARG A 652 -5.11 9.14 19.40
N ALA A 653 -6.03 9.05 20.36
CA ALA A 653 -7.24 9.89 20.40
C ALA A 653 -6.93 11.40 20.59
N ARG A 654 -5.76 11.76 21.13
CA ARG A 654 -5.29 13.15 21.28
C ARG A 654 -4.29 13.59 20.19
N ALA A 655 -4.11 12.80 19.12
CA ALA A 655 -3.43 13.24 17.89
C ALA A 655 -4.36 14.01 16.94
N PHE A 656 -5.67 14.04 17.24
CA PHE A 656 -6.70 14.70 16.46
C PHE A 656 -7.58 15.56 17.38
N LEU A 657 -8.30 16.53 16.80
CA LEU A 657 -9.30 17.33 17.51
C LEU A 657 -10.50 16.47 17.93
N ALA A 658 -10.74 16.37 19.24
CA ALA A 658 -11.84 15.57 19.80
C ALA A 658 -13.24 16.09 19.41
N GLY A 659 -13.37 17.40 19.21
CA GLY A 659 -14.56 18.10 18.72
C GLY A 659 -14.21 19.20 17.72
N ASN A 660 -15.22 19.77 17.08
CA ASN A 660 -15.08 20.91 16.18
C ASN A 660 -14.66 22.17 16.96
N VAL A 661 -13.91 23.07 16.32
CA VAL A 661 -13.74 24.46 16.75
C VAL A 661 -14.53 25.34 15.80
N TYR A 662 -15.59 25.95 16.30
CA TYR A 662 -16.45 26.86 15.56
C TYR A 662 -16.06 28.32 15.78
N LEU A 663 -16.25 29.15 14.76
CA LEU A 663 -16.40 30.60 14.86
C LEU A 663 -17.88 30.94 14.73
N TYR A 664 -18.41 31.68 15.70
CA TYR A 664 -19.76 32.22 15.60
C TYR A 664 -19.79 33.43 14.66
N VAL A 665 -20.75 33.44 13.74
CA VAL A 665 -20.97 34.48 12.72
C VAL A 665 -22.41 35.03 12.70
N GLY A 666 -23.23 34.65 13.69
CA GLY A 666 -24.60 35.15 13.86
C GLY A 666 -24.67 36.46 14.66
N ASP A 667 -25.87 36.83 15.10
CA ASP A 667 -26.11 38.01 15.93
C ASP A 667 -25.60 37.80 17.36
N THR A 668 -24.72 38.69 17.82
CA THR A 668 -24.17 38.64 19.19
C THR A 668 -25.23 38.76 20.28
N ALA A 669 -26.42 39.30 19.99
CA ALA A 669 -27.54 39.33 20.93
C ALA A 669 -28.10 37.95 21.27
N ALA A 670 -27.82 36.92 20.45
CA ALA A 670 -28.20 35.53 20.72
C ALA A 670 -27.19 34.76 21.59
N LEU A 671 -26.04 35.37 21.93
CA LEU A 671 -25.03 34.75 22.79
C LEU A 671 -25.36 34.96 24.26
N THR A 672 -25.20 33.90 25.06
CA THR A 672 -25.43 33.92 26.51
C THR A 672 -24.12 33.70 27.28
N SER A 673 -24.16 33.85 28.60
CA SER A 673 -23.06 33.51 29.52
C SER A 673 -23.12 32.06 30.03
N ALA A 674 -23.98 31.21 29.46
CA ALA A 674 -24.16 29.83 29.89
C ALA A 674 -22.97 28.94 29.48
N ALA A 675 -22.73 27.89 30.27
CA ALA A 675 -21.64 26.93 30.08
C ALA A 675 -21.80 26.06 28.82
N THR A 676 -23.04 25.80 28.40
CA THR A 676 -23.39 25.27 27.08
C THR A 676 -24.52 26.11 26.49
N GLN A 677 -24.62 26.17 25.16
CA GLN A 677 -25.54 27.02 24.42
C GLN A 677 -26.04 26.28 23.19
N GLN A 678 -27.33 26.38 22.87
CA GLN A 678 -27.86 25.90 21.60
C GLN A 678 -27.88 27.03 20.58
N LEU A 679 -27.06 26.91 19.54
CA LEU A 679 -26.89 27.91 18.49
C LEU A 679 -27.25 27.33 17.12
N SER A 680 -27.82 28.15 16.23
CA SER A 680 -28.18 27.69 14.89
C SER A 680 -26.96 27.24 14.09
N SER A 681 -27.11 26.12 13.38
CA SER A 681 -26.09 25.56 12.48
C SER A 681 -25.54 26.61 11.50
N ALA A 682 -26.43 27.44 10.92
CA ALA A 682 -26.10 28.50 9.97
C ALA A 682 -25.31 29.67 10.60
N SER A 683 -25.36 29.83 11.93
CA SER A 683 -24.61 30.84 12.68
C SER A 683 -23.23 30.36 13.13
N LEU A 684 -22.89 29.09 12.90
CA LEU A 684 -21.62 28.47 13.29
C LEU A 684 -20.81 28.09 12.03
N ARG A 685 -19.62 28.67 11.88
CA ARG A 685 -18.64 28.21 10.88
C ARG A 685 -17.60 27.32 11.53
N VAL A 686 -17.52 26.07 11.10
CA VAL A 686 -16.40 25.18 11.46
C VAL A 686 -15.10 25.81 10.97
N LEU A 687 -14.19 26.14 11.88
CA LEU A 687 -12.82 26.56 11.55
C LEU A 687 -11.87 25.37 11.55
N LEU A 688 -11.91 24.56 12.60
CA LEU A 688 -11.15 23.31 12.67
C LEU A 688 -12.16 22.19 12.90
N GLY A 689 -12.22 21.21 12.00
CA GLY A 689 -13.17 20.12 12.12
C GLY A 689 -12.79 19.16 13.25
N ARG A 690 -13.79 18.49 13.81
CA ARG A 690 -13.58 17.26 14.57
C ARG A 690 -12.75 16.27 13.72
N SER A 691 -11.86 15.52 14.38
CA SER A 691 -10.90 14.62 13.74
C SER A 691 -9.88 15.31 12.80
N THR A 692 -9.70 16.63 12.87
CA THR A 692 -8.56 17.30 12.21
C THR A 692 -7.27 16.95 12.95
N ALA A 693 -6.24 16.50 12.22
CA ALA A 693 -4.95 16.11 12.79
C ALA A 693 -4.20 17.29 13.43
N LEU A 694 -3.52 17.06 14.54
CA LEU A 694 -2.77 18.06 15.29
C LEU A 694 -1.25 17.95 15.01
N PRO A 695 -0.52 19.07 14.85
CA PRO A 695 -1.01 20.44 14.89
C PRO A 695 -1.68 20.87 13.57
N CYS A 696 -2.80 21.58 13.65
CA CYS A 696 -3.48 22.16 12.50
C CYS A 696 -3.56 23.68 12.57
N ARG A 697 -3.82 24.30 11.42
CA ARG A 697 -3.97 25.75 11.27
C ARG A 697 -5.01 26.10 10.22
N VAL A 698 -5.79 27.13 10.49
CA VAL A 698 -6.56 27.89 9.50
C VAL A 698 -6.13 29.36 9.55
N ALA A 699 -6.07 29.97 8.36
CA ALA A 699 -5.69 31.36 8.15
C ALA A 699 -6.91 32.14 7.62
N ILE A 700 -7.38 33.11 8.40
CA ILE A 700 -8.51 33.97 8.01
C ILE A 700 -7.93 35.33 7.57
N PRO A 701 -8.10 35.75 6.30
CA PRO A 701 -7.71 37.10 5.88
C PRO A 701 -8.49 38.17 6.65
N TRP A 702 -7.81 39.21 7.14
CA TRP A 702 -8.46 40.33 7.82
C TRP A 702 -7.99 41.65 7.23
N SER A 703 -8.93 42.39 6.62
CA SER A 703 -8.72 43.71 6.03
C SER A 703 -9.43 44.78 6.87
N PRO A 704 -8.87 45.19 8.02
CA PRO A 704 -9.44 46.25 8.83
C PRO A 704 -9.47 47.59 8.09
N THR A 705 -10.53 48.37 8.33
CA THR A 705 -10.76 49.68 7.68
C THR A 705 -9.96 50.83 8.29
N SER A 706 -9.36 50.65 9.47
CA SER A 706 -8.50 51.64 10.12
C SER A 706 -7.44 50.99 11.02
N THR A 707 -6.43 51.75 11.43
CA THR A 707 -5.41 51.33 12.40
C THR A 707 -5.97 51.10 13.80
N GLU A 708 -7.14 51.67 14.13
CA GLU A 708 -7.80 51.50 15.43
C GLU A 708 -8.83 50.36 15.44
N ALA A 709 -9.12 49.77 14.27
CA ALA A 709 -10.15 48.75 14.10
C ALA A 709 -9.95 47.57 15.08
N ARG A 710 -11.08 47.09 15.61
CA ARG A 710 -11.14 45.93 16.50
C ARG A 710 -12.10 44.90 15.92
N ALA A 711 -11.76 43.63 16.08
CA ALA A 711 -12.64 42.50 15.82
C ALA A 711 -12.84 41.73 17.12
N VAL A 712 -14.06 41.27 17.39
CA VAL A 712 -14.37 40.38 18.53
C VAL A 712 -14.77 39.04 17.96
N LEU A 713 -14.06 37.98 18.34
CA LEU A 713 -14.28 36.62 17.86
C LEU A 713 -14.81 35.73 18.98
N TYR A 714 -15.93 35.05 18.74
CA TYR A 714 -16.50 34.09 19.68
C TYR A 714 -16.27 32.68 19.15
N PHE A 715 -15.52 31.89 19.92
CA PHE A 715 -15.17 30.51 19.56
C PHE A 715 -15.92 29.53 20.44
N PHE A 716 -16.36 28.42 19.83
CA PHE A 716 -17.11 27.37 20.48
C PHE A 716 -16.56 25.99 20.11
N THR A 717 -16.86 24.98 20.92
CA THR A 717 -16.57 23.56 20.65
C THR A 717 -17.78 22.68 20.99
N ASP A 718 -17.76 21.43 20.53
CA ASP A 718 -18.80 20.43 20.88
C ASP A 718 -18.89 20.21 22.42
N THR A 719 -20.07 19.81 22.90
CA THR A 719 -20.25 19.30 24.27
C THR A 719 -19.79 17.84 24.38
N ASP A 720 -19.31 17.43 25.56
CA ASP A 720 -18.81 16.05 25.76
C ASP A 720 -19.97 15.05 25.87
N GLY A 721 -20.40 14.54 24.73
CA GLY A 721 -21.43 13.53 24.60
C GLY A 721 -21.62 13.14 23.14
N ALA A 722 -22.05 11.90 22.89
CA ALA A 722 -22.49 11.51 21.55
C ALA A 722 -23.68 12.41 21.12
N PRO A 723 -23.79 12.80 19.84
CA PRO A 723 -24.87 13.68 19.39
C PRO A 723 -26.22 13.06 19.76
N THR A 724 -26.99 13.78 20.56
CA THR A 724 -28.25 13.31 21.10
C THR A 724 -29.20 12.96 19.97
N THR A 725 -29.86 11.81 20.10
CA THR A 725 -30.68 11.19 19.06
C THR A 725 -31.74 12.13 18.50
N LYS A 726 -31.75 12.27 17.17
CA LYS A 726 -32.91 12.65 16.33
C LYS A 726 -33.86 13.69 16.95
N SER A 727 -33.53 14.96 16.79
CA SER A 727 -34.54 16.01 16.69
C SER A 727 -34.35 16.80 15.40
N ASP A 728 -35.45 17.19 14.78
CA ASP A 728 -35.52 17.87 13.46
C ASP A 728 -35.18 19.37 13.59
N SER A 729 -34.23 19.69 14.47
CA SER A 729 -33.91 21.05 14.92
C SER A 729 -32.58 21.53 14.36
N ASP A 730 -32.59 22.70 13.73
CA ASP A 730 -31.45 23.36 13.09
C ASP A 730 -30.46 24.01 14.10
N LEU A 731 -30.37 23.42 15.30
CA LEU A 731 -29.67 23.91 16.49
C LEU A 731 -28.61 22.90 16.93
N VAL A 732 -27.41 23.39 17.23
CA VAL A 732 -26.26 22.61 17.71
C VAL A 732 -25.95 23.05 19.14
N GLU A 733 -25.83 22.09 20.07
CA GLU A 733 -25.36 22.40 21.42
C GLU A 733 -23.83 22.51 21.45
N VAL A 734 -23.33 23.64 21.94
CA VAL A 734 -21.90 23.98 21.93
C VAL A 734 -21.46 24.65 23.25
N ARG A 735 -20.16 24.55 23.55
CA ARG A 735 -19.48 25.09 24.73
C ARG A 735 -18.57 26.25 24.31
N PRO A 736 -18.61 27.45 24.92
CA PRO A 736 -17.70 28.53 24.58
C PRO A 736 -16.26 28.22 25.00
N LEU A 737 -15.28 28.57 24.16
CA LEU A 737 -13.85 28.49 24.52
C LEU A 737 -13.38 29.66 25.38
N ASN A 738 -14.13 30.76 25.35
CA ASN A 738 -13.88 31.97 26.13
C ASN A 738 -15.20 32.71 26.34
N ASN A 739 -15.53 33.02 27.60
CA ASN A 739 -16.79 33.65 28.00
C ASN A 739 -16.90 35.14 27.59
N ALA A 740 -15.78 35.81 27.28
CA ALA A 740 -15.74 37.26 27.01
C ALA A 740 -15.59 37.63 25.51
N GLY A 741 -15.43 36.63 24.63
CA GLY A 741 -14.95 36.84 23.26
C GLY A 741 -13.48 37.27 23.20
N LEU A 742 -12.80 36.98 22.09
CA LEU A 742 -11.42 37.38 21.86
C LEU A 742 -11.38 38.70 21.09
N VAL A 743 -10.86 39.75 21.72
CA VAL A 743 -10.67 41.07 21.08
C VAL A 743 -9.32 41.13 20.38
N LEU A 744 -9.32 41.22 19.05
CA LEU A 744 -8.14 41.52 18.23
C LEU A 744 -8.16 42.99 17.81
N SER A 745 -7.00 43.66 17.80
CA SER A 745 -6.88 45.07 17.40
C SER A 745 -5.82 45.26 16.33
N ALA A 746 -6.17 45.98 15.26
CA ALA A 746 -5.27 46.36 14.19
C ALA A 746 -4.09 47.21 14.69
N ALA A 747 -4.25 47.94 15.80
CA ALA A 747 -3.22 48.76 16.42
C ALA A 747 -1.98 47.93 16.82
N ALA A 748 -2.18 46.69 17.28
CA ALA A 748 -1.09 45.77 17.61
C ALA A 748 -0.22 45.41 16.38
N ALA A 749 -0.79 45.53 15.17
CA ALA A 749 -0.10 45.23 13.92
C ALA A 749 0.60 46.43 13.27
N VAL A 750 0.41 47.65 13.78
CA VAL A 750 1.08 48.85 13.24
C VAL A 750 2.60 48.78 13.48
N GLY A 751 3.38 48.78 12.40
CA GLY A 751 4.85 48.81 12.47
C GLY A 751 5.40 50.23 12.67
N ARG A 752 6.73 50.36 12.83
CA ARG A 752 7.41 51.66 13.02
C ARG A 752 7.16 52.71 11.91
N GLY A 753 6.63 52.31 10.76
CA GLY A 753 6.28 53.20 9.63
C GLY A 753 4.83 53.70 9.62
N GLY A 754 4.00 53.42 10.62
CA GLY A 754 2.63 53.96 10.77
C GLY A 754 1.58 53.45 9.77
N LYS A 755 1.99 52.81 8.67
CA LYS A 755 1.08 52.18 7.69
C LYS A 755 0.67 50.78 8.14
N LEU A 756 -0.59 50.44 7.86
CA LEU A 756 -1.14 49.11 8.09
C LEU A 756 -0.98 48.26 6.83
N GLY A 757 -0.31 47.11 6.95
CA GLY A 757 -0.21 46.11 5.88
C GLY A 757 -1.35 45.08 5.93
N PRO A 758 -1.43 44.16 4.97
CA PRO A 758 -2.41 43.07 4.99
C PRO A 758 -2.22 42.18 6.22
N LEU A 759 -3.32 41.87 6.92
CA LEU A 759 -3.32 41.07 8.13
C LEU A 759 -4.02 39.72 7.94
N CYS A 760 -3.64 38.75 8.75
CA CYS A 760 -4.31 37.47 8.86
C CYS A 760 -4.50 37.10 10.33
N ILE A 761 -5.64 36.47 10.62
CA ILE A 761 -5.91 35.83 11.91
C ILE A 761 -5.61 34.34 11.71
N ALA A 762 -4.50 33.87 12.27
CA ALA A 762 -4.13 32.47 12.28
C ALA A 762 -4.73 31.80 13.52
N VAL A 763 -5.61 30.82 13.31
CA VAL A 763 -6.12 29.93 14.36
C VAL A 763 -5.39 28.61 14.23
N THR A 764 -4.68 28.21 15.28
CA THR A 764 -3.92 26.96 15.39
C THR A 764 -4.52 26.09 16.47
N ALA A 765 -4.40 24.77 16.33
CA ALA A 765 -4.57 23.84 17.44
C ALA A 765 -3.37 22.89 17.50
N GLN A 766 -2.92 22.55 18.71
CA GLN A 766 -1.76 21.70 18.95
C GLN A 766 -1.91 20.94 20.27
N ALA A 767 -1.53 19.66 20.32
CA ALA A 767 -1.44 18.92 21.57
C ALA A 767 -0.14 19.31 22.31
N LYS A 768 -0.24 19.69 23.58
CA LYS A 768 0.90 19.90 24.49
C LYS A 768 0.73 19.03 25.73
N TRP A 769 1.83 18.78 26.44
CA TRP A 769 1.77 18.19 27.77
C TRP A 769 1.49 19.27 28.82
N SER A 770 0.53 19.03 29.70
CA SER A 770 0.23 19.85 30.87
C SER A 770 1.27 19.60 31.98
N ALA A 771 1.28 20.47 33.00
CA ALA A 771 2.14 20.29 34.16
C ALA A 771 1.82 19.04 35.01
N VAL A 772 0.69 18.37 34.72
CA VAL A 772 0.25 17.12 35.37
C VAL A 772 0.48 15.89 34.46
N SER A 773 1.28 16.05 33.41
CA SER A 773 1.57 15.00 32.41
C SER A 773 0.36 14.47 31.63
N GLU A 774 -0.69 15.28 31.47
CA GLU A 774 -1.78 14.99 30.55
C GLU A 774 -1.60 15.73 29.21
N ARG A 775 -2.00 15.14 28.08
CA ARG A 775 -2.04 15.87 26.79
C ARG A 775 -3.26 16.79 26.72
N GLU A 776 -3.06 18.10 26.72
CA GLU A 776 -4.12 19.10 26.49
C GLU A 776 -4.04 19.62 25.05
N VAL A 777 -5.19 19.90 24.41
CA VAL A 777 -5.20 20.51 23.07
C VAL A 777 -5.34 22.03 23.23
N HIS A 778 -4.26 22.73 22.92
CA HIS A 778 -4.21 24.20 22.97
C HIS A 778 -4.64 24.78 21.62
N VAL A 779 -5.67 25.62 21.64
CA VAL A 779 -6.11 26.44 20.51
C VAL A 779 -5.49 27.83 20.62
N GLY A 780 -4.51 28.13 19.76
CA GLY A 780 -3.87 29.43 19.66
C GLY A 780 -4.54 30.31 18.62
N VAL A 781 -4.83 31.56 18.94
CA VAL A 781 -5.28 32.58 17.97
C VAL A 781 -4.25 33.69 17.91
N GLN A 782 -3.73 33.97 16.72
CA GLN A 782 -2.66 34.92 16.49
C GLN A 782 -3.02 35.92 15.39
N LEU A 783 -2.75 37.20 15.62
CA LEU A 783 -2.80 38.22 14.59
C LEU A 783 -1.43 38.32 13.92
N VAL A 784 -1.38 38.25 12.60
CA VAL A 784 -0.14 38.09 11.83
C VAL A 784 -0.09 39.09 10.68
N ARG A 785 1.07 39.74 10.47
CA ARG A 785 1.34 40.51 9.25
C ARG A 785 1.65 39.58 8.10
N VAL A 786 0.96 39.76 6.96
CA VAL A 786 1.27 39.04 5.72
C VAL A 786 2.35 39.84 4.96
N PRO A 787 3.52 39.24 4.63
CA PRO A 787 4.52 39.91 3.78
C PRO A 787 3.97 40.15 2.37
N GLU A 788 4.35 41.26 1.73
CA GLU A 788 3.91 41.61 0.35
C GLU A 788 4.54 40.74 -0.76
N ALA A 789 4.99 39.53 -0.45
CA ALA A 789 5.53 38.59 -1.42
C ALA A 789 4.40 38.01 -2.29
N HIS A 790 4.43 38.29 -3.60
CA HIS A 790 3.41 37.88 -4.55
C HIS A 790 3.14 36.35 -4.51
N GLY A 791 1.91 35.96 -4.18
CA GLY A 791 1.37 34.61 -4.41
C GLY A 791 1.63 33.56 -3.34
N ALA A 792 2.16 33.91 -2.16
CA ALA A 792 2.31 32.95 -1.06
C ALA A 792 0.93 32.57 -0.46
N ASP A 793 0.65 31.27 -0.36
CA ASP A 793 -0.51 30.77 0.39
C ASP A 793 -0.36 31.15 1.86
N VAL A 794 -1.32 31.90 2.40
CA VAL A 794 -1.33 32.38 3.78
C VAL A 794 -1.35 31.21 4.78
N ALA A 795 -1.92 30.06 4.40
CA ALA A 795 -1.89 28.83 5.19
C ALA A 795 -0.51 28.15 5.25
N SER A 796 0.48 28.61 4.47
CA SER A 796 1.88 28.11 4.47
C SER A 796 2.86 29.00 5.27
N LEU A 797 2.44 30.19 5.71
CA LEU A 797 3.32 31.20 6.33
C LEU A 797 4.02 30.67 7.60
N VAL A 798 5.33 30.87 7.74
CA VAL A 798 6.07 30.48 8.97
C VAL A 798 5.87 31.53 10.06
N LEU A 799 5.19 31.17 11.15
CA LEU A 799 4.87 32.07 12.26
C LEU A 799 6.12 32.35 13.10
N THR A 800 6.72 33.53 12.89
CA THR A 800 7.89 33.98 13.65
C THR A 800 7.52 35.15 14.57
N PRO A 801 8.27 35.38 15.68
CA PRO A 801 8.03 36.51 16.58
C PRO A 801 8.08 37.90 15.91
N GLY A 802 8.66 38.02 14.72
CA GLY A 802 8.71 39.28 13.96
C GLY A 802 7.43 39.61 13.18
N ILE A 803 6.56 38.62 12.94
CA ILE A 803 5.30 38.81 12.18
C ILE A 803 4.04 38.63 13.02
N VAL A 804 4.13 37.92 14.15
CA VAL A 804 3.03 37.80 15.13
C VAL A 804 2.91 39.13 15.90
N CYS A 805 1.72 39.71 15.87
CA CYS A 805 1.41 41.04 16.43
C CYS A 805 0.75 40.93 17.80
N CYS A 806 -0.15 39.96 17.97
CA CYS A 806 -0.66 39.52 19.25
C CYS A 806 -1.01 38.02 19.18
N ALA A 807 -1.07 37.38 20.34
CA ALA A 807 -1.42 35.97 20.48
C ALA A 807 -2.33 35.79 21.70
N SER A 808 -3.18 34.77 21.64
CA SER A 808 -3.99 34.29 22.76
C SER A 808 -4.11 32.77 22.64
N GLU A 809 -4.22 32.06 23.75
CA GLU A 809 -4.24 30.60 23.76
C GLU A 809 -5.34 30.12 24.72
N PHE A 810 -6.11 29.13 24.27
CA PHE A 810 -7.21 28.49 24.99
C PHE A 810 -6.92 26.99 25.10
N VAL A 811 -7.47 26.32 26.11
CA VAL A 811 -7.38 24.85 26.24
C VAL A 811 -8.73 24.24 25.93
N LEU A 812 -8.77 23.30 24.99
CA LEU A 812 -9.89 22.38 24.83
C LEU A 812 -9.78 21.32 25.93
N ARG A 813 -10.79 21.28 26.79
CA ARG A 813 -11.00 20.27 27.83
C ARG A 813 -12.15 19.37 27.42
#